data_AF-A0A9K3LQL9-F1
#
_entry.id   AF-A0A9K3LQL9-F1
#
_cell.length_a   1.000
_cell.length_b   1.000
_cell.length_c   1.000
_cell.angle_alpha   90.00
_cell.angle_beta   90.00
_cell.angle_gamma   90.00
#
_symmetry.space_group_name_H-M   'P 1'
#
loop_
_entity.id
_entity.type
_entity.pdbx_description
1 polymer ?
#
loop_
_entity_poly.entity_id
_entity_poly.type
_entity_poly.pdbx_seq_one_letter_code
_entity_poly.pdbx_strand_id
1 'polypeptide(L)'
;MTIRSLLLRRVSPHSRHLVAKTAAVGCQPTRFLSTYTPPASVQEWEKLVEKELSRAKNVSVDTLRSERITPEGVAIQPIYWDLKDENPEMPGVYPYTRGPYGTMYCYRPWTIRQYAGFSTAEESNAFYKRNLAAGQQGLSVAFDLPTHRGYDSDHERVVGDVGMAGVSIDTLKDMEILFNGIDLTQVSVSMTMNGAVLPIMAFYVQAAIEQHPDKDPAEVMAALKGTIQNDILKEFMVRNTYIYPPEPSVNRVVADIMGFTAQHMPKFNSISISGYHMQEAGADAAIEMAFTIADGLEYIRTAVEVAKLDVDAVAPRLSFFWGIGLNFYTEIAKMRAARKLWAELVKEKFNPKNSKSLLLRTHSQTSGYSLTEAQPMNNIIRTTIEAMAAVLGGTQSLHTNSYDEAVGLPTDQSARVARNTQLILQEETGICDVADPWGGSYMMESLTDELYHKAKAIIDQVEEKGGMTAFINNGHAKLMIEESATKKQGRIDSGKDTVVGVNKYRLSAEDEQSERVDVLQIDNTEVREKQIARMNQVKAERDESLAQEALARLEASARKTQSTSAGNDPDNLMSLCIECARLRCTLGEMSQALENAWGRHVPDTGMVQGAYAASFNANSSEDKAGEYESILKAVEGFETSEGRRPRILVAKMGQDGHDRGAKVIASGFADLGFDVDVGPLFQTPKEVALQAIDSDVHVIGVSSQAAGHKTLLPALKKELKDLGADHIVVVAGGVIPPQDYDFLLKESKSAGAVFGPGTRIVDAAKQVLSLIPRQDEEPVQNQA
;
A
#
# COMPACT_ATOMS: atom_id res chain seq x y z
N MET A 1 -16.19 6.68 71.03
CA MET A 1 -15.46 7.97 71.12
C MET A 1 -14.45 7.95 69.97
N THR A 2 -14.80 8.28 68.72
CA THR A 2 -15.28 9.59 68.22
C THR A 2 -14.18 10.63 68.41
N ILE A 3 -13.60 11.20 67.35
CA ILE A 3 -14.10 12.38 66.61
C ILE A 3 -13.66 12.21 65.12
N ARG A 4 -14.49 12.19 64.05
CA ARG A 4 -15.92 12.42 63.79
C ARG A 4 -16.53 13.67 64.44
N SER A 5 -16.34 14.83 63.82
CA SER A 5 -17.39 15.85 63.57
C SER A 5 -16.79 17.13 62.94
N LEU A 6 -17.64 17.89 62.25
CA LEU A 6 -17.42 19.15 61.51
C LEU A 6 -16.82 18.91 60.10
N LEU A 7 -17.57 18.95 59.00
CA LEU A 7 -18.73 19.78 58.67
C LEU A 7 -19.69 19.03 57.74
N LEU A 8 -20.92 18.83 58.23
CA LEU A 8 -22.12 18.65 57.42
C LEU A 8 -22.87 19.99 57.49
N ARG A 9 -23.13 20.63 56.33
CA ARG A 9 -24.46 21.10 55.93
C ARG A 9 -24.41 21.95 54.65
N ARG A 10 -25.35 21.63 53.75
CA ARG A 10 -25.69 22.23 52.43
C ARG A 10 -24.77 21.68 51.34
N VAL A 11 -25.23 20.84 50.40
CA VAL A 11 -26.17 21.15 49.31
C VAL A 11 -26.93 19.90 48.81
N SER A 12 -28.19 20.14 48.40
CA SER A 12 -29.22 19.41 47.63
C SER A 12 -28.90 18.10 46.85
N PRO A 13 -29.85 17.13 46.75
CA PRO A 13 -29.68 15.87 46.03
C PRO A 13 -29.93 16.03 44.51
N HIS A 14 -28.87 16.26 43.73
CA HIS A 14 -28.93 16.18 42.26
C HIS A 14 -27.67 15.60 41.60
N SER A 15 -26.88 14.81 42.33
CA SER A 15 -25.54 14.40 41.87
C SER A 15 -25.22 12.93 42.14
N ARG A 16 -26.14 12.02 41.79
CA ARG A 16 -25.90 10.55 41.81
C ARG A 16 -26.23 9.85 40.48
N HIS A 17 -26.23 10.56 39.36
CA HIS A 17 -26.55 10.01 38.03
C HIS A 17 -25.52 10.31 36.94
N LEU A 18 -24.24 10.45 37.28
CA LEU A 18 -23.21 10.86 36.31
C LEU A 18 -21.96 9.96 36.20
N VAL A 19 -22.02 8.68 36.61
CA VAL A 19 -20.87 7.75 36.47
C VAL A 19 -21.26 6.42 35.78
N ALA A 20 -22.45 6.33 35.17
CA ALA A 20 -22.91 5.13 34.46
C ALA A 20 -23.29 5.41 32.98
N LYS A 21 -22.63 6.38 32.33
CA LYS A 21 -22.98 6.83 30.96
C LYS A 21 -21.81 6.97 29.98
N THR A 22 -20.67 6.33 30.23
CA THR A 22 -19.49 6.42 29.36
C THR A 22 -19.03 5.09 28.73
N ALA A 23 -19.90 4.06 28.73
CA ALA A 23 -19.63 2.76 28.09
C ALA A 23 -20.74 2.34 27.11
N ALA A 24 -21.39 3.29 26.45
CA ALA A 24 -22.41 3.03 25.44
C ALA A 24 -22.41 4.16 24.39
N VAL A 25 -21.32 4.29 23.64
CA VAL A 25 -21.39 4.91 22.30
C VAL A 25 -21.62 3.77 21.33
N GLY A 26 -22.80 3.16 21.45
CA GLY A 26 -23.36 2.33 20.40
C GLY A 26 -23.74 3.25 19.26
N CYS A 27 -23.46 2.81 18.04
CA CYS A 27 -23.96 3.40 16.80
C CYS A 27 -25.49 3.49 16.90
N GLN A 28 -26.01 4.64 17.35
CA GLN A 28 -27.42 4.93 17.19
C GLN A 28 -27.63 5.26 15.72
N PRO A 29 -28.64 4.69 15.05
CA PRO A 29 -28.99 5.09 13.69
C PRO A 29 -29.40 6.56 13.75
N THR A 30 -28.51 7.44 13.31
CA THR A 30 -28.78 8.87 13.28
C THR A 30 -29.82 9.14 12.22
N ARG A 31 -30.94 9.72 12.68
CA ARG A 31 -32.16 10.19 11.99
C ARG A 31 -33.24 9.15 11.68
N PHE A 32 -34.03 8.79 12.67
CA PHE A 32 -35.49 8.66 12.51
C PHE A 32 -36.24 9.11 13.78
N LEU A 33 -36.39 10.42 13.95
CA LEU A 33 -37.53 10.98 14.69
C LEU A 33 -38.46 11.58 13.65
N SER A 34 -39.23 10.72 12.99
CA SER A 34 -40.32 11.10 12.11
C SER A 34 -41.34 9.97 12.09
N THR A 35 -42.61 10.34 12.13
CA THR A 35 -43.84 9.54 12.07
C THR A 35 -44.01 8.76 10.75
N TYR A 36 -42.93 8.20 10.21
CA TYR A 36 -42.92 7.54 8.92
C TYR A 36 -43.26 6.05 9.10
N THR A 37 -44.52 5.71 8.80
CA THR A 37 -44.94 4.33 8.68
C THR A 37 -44.32 3.74 7.41
N PRO A 38 -43.54 2.64 7.48
CA PRO A 38 -42.98 1.99 6.29
C PRO A 38 -44.10 1.65 5.28
N PRO A 39 -43.82 1.66 3.96
CA PRO A 39 -44.79 1.22 2.96
C PRO A 39 -45.38 -0.16 3.29
N ALA A 40 -46.63 -0.40 2.91
CA ALA A 40 -47.31 -1.67 3.20
C ALA A 40 -46.51 -2.90 2.71
N SER A 41 -45.85 -2.79 1.56
CA SER A 41 -44.97 -3.84 1.02
C SER A 41 -43.76 -4.15 1.90
N VAL A 42 -43.19 -3.15 2.58
CA VAL A 42 -42.08 -3.36 3.53
C VAL A 42 -42.57 -4.12 4.75
N GLN A 43 -43.76 -3.77 5.26
CA GLN A 43 -44.38 -4.49 6.39
C GLN A 43 -44.75 -5.93 6.03
N GLU A 44 -45.20 -6.16 4.79
CA GLU A 44 -45.45 -7.51 4.26
C GLU A 44 -44.15 -8.32 4.14
N TRP A 45 -43.06 -7.70 3.67
CA TRP A 45 -41.75 -8.32 3.64
C TRP A 45 -41.26 -8.71 5.04
N GLU A 46 -41.40 -7.83 6.04
CA GLU A 46 -41.02 -8.12 7.43
C GLU A 46 -41.75 -9.37 7.95
N LYS A 47 -43.08 -9.45 7.76
CA LYS A 47 -43.88 -10.63 8.13
C LYS A 47 -43.45 -11.90 7.42
N LEU A 48 -43.07 -11.81 6.14
CA LEU A 48 -42.58 -12.95 5.37
C LEU A 48 -41.27 -13.47 5.95
N VAL A 49 -40.32 -12.57 6.22
CA VAL A 49 -39.02 -12.93 6.80
C VAL A 49 -39.19 -13.54 8.18
N GLU A 50 -40.05 -12.98 9.05
CA GLU A 50 -40.38 -13.57 10.34
C GLU A 50 -40.91 -15.01 10.22
N LYS A 51 -41.75 -15.26 9.22
CA LYS A 51 -42.29 -16.61 8.95
C LYS A 51 -41.20 -17.56 8.46
N GLU A 52 -40.33 -17.13 7.54
CA GLU A 52 -39.22 -17.93 7.01
C GLU A 52 -38.19 -18.27 8.09
N LEU A 53 -37.92 -17.32 8.98
CA LEU A 53 -36.97 -17.48 10.09
C LEU A 53 -37.58 -18.14 11.34
N SER A 54 -38.87 -18.49 11.33
CA SER A 54 -39.56 -19.06 12.50
C SER A 54 -38.90 -20.32 13.10
N ARG A 55 -38.09 -21.04 12.32
CA ARG A 55 -37.32 -22.21 12.76
C ARG A 55 -35.84 -21.93 12.99
N ALA A 56 -35.34 -20.76 12.61
CA ALA A 56 -33.97 -20.36 12.85
C ALA A 56 -33.80 -19.97 14.33
N LYS A 57 -32.75 -20.47 14.97
CA LYS A 57 -32.41 -20.05 16.34
C LYS A 57 -31.61 -18.76 16.27
N ASN A 58 -32.01 -17.75 17.05
CA ASN A 58 -31.31 -16.48 17.21
C ASN A 58 -31.18 -15.63 15.93
N VAL A 59 -32.07 -15.82 14.94
CA VAL A 59 -32.14 -14.97 13.74
C VAL A 59 -33.55 -14.40 13.62
N SER A 60 -33.65 -13.08 13.55
CA SER A 60 -34.84 -12.26 13.30
C SER A 60 -34.58 -11.20 12.22
N VAL A 61 -35.63 -10.50 11.78
CA VAL A 61 -35.49 -9.33 10.90
C VAL A 61 -34.51 -8.30 11.48
N ASP A 62 -34.58 -8.02 12.78
CA ASP A 62 -33.70 -7.07 13.43
C ASP A 62 -32.24 -7.54 13.46
N THR A 63 -32.00 -8.83 13.66
CA THR A 63 -30.62 -9.38 13.56
C THR A 63 -30.09 -9.28 12.14
N LEU A 64 -30.90 -9.54 11.11
CA LEU A 64 -30.46 -9.37 9.71
C LEU A 64 -30.09 -7.93 9.38
N ARG A 65 -30.76 -6.95 10.01
CA ARG A 65 -30.48 -5.52 9.86
C ARG A 65 -29.25 -5.04 10.64
N SER A 66 -28.87 -5.74 11.71
CA SER A 66 -27.84 -5.29 12.67
C SER A 66 -26.56 -6.12 12.69
N GLU A 67 -26.57 -7.35 12.18
CA GLU A 67 -25.40 -8.25 12.21
C GLU A 67 -24.40 -8.01 11.07
N ARG A 68 -24.85 -7.44 9.94
CA ARG A 68 -23.98 -7.16 8.79
C ARG A 68 -23.36 -5.77 8.90
N ILE A 69 -22.44 -5.64 9.85
CA ILE A 69 -21.61 -4.44 10.01
C ILE A 69 -20.31 -4.66 9.24
N THR A 70 -20.02 -3.77 8.29
CA THR A 70 -18.76 -3.81 7.54
C THR A 70 -17.58 -3.40 8.45
N PRO A 71 -16.33 -3.68 8.06
CA PRO A 71 -15.16 -3.20 8.79
C PRO A 71 -15.14 -1.67 8.99
N GLU A 72 -15.68 -0.90 8.05
CA GLU A 72 -15.83 0.57 8.11
C GLU A 72 -16.90 1.03 9.14
N GLY A 73 -17.60 0.08 9.76
CA GLY A 73 -18.67 0.31 10.71
C GLY A 73 -19.95 0.83 10.05
N VAL A 74 -20.25 0.36 8.84
CA VAL A 74 -21.50 0.62 8.09
C VAL A 74 -22.43 -0.59 8.22
N ALA A 75 -23.69 -0.37 8.55
CA ALA A 75 -24.68 -1.45 8.72
C ALA A 75 -25.44 -1.68 7.40
N ILE A 76 -25.07 -2.72 6.66
CA ILE A 76 -25.71 -3.02 5.38
C ILE A 76 -27.07 -3.68 5.64
N GLN A 77 -28.14 -3.03 5.18
CA GLN A 77 -29.50 -3.54 5.29
C GLN A 77 -29.73 -4.70 4.31
N PRO A 78 -30.55 -5.70 4.68
CA PRO A 78 -30.90 -6.80 3.78
C PRO A 78 -31.75 -6.35 2.57
N ILE A 79 -32.43 -5.20 2.70
CA ILE A 79 -33.21 -4.57 1.64
C ILE A 79 -33.20 -3.05 1.85
N TYR A 80 -33.20 -2.28 0.76
CA TYR A 80 -33.28 -0.82 0.74
C TYR A 80 -34.46 -0.39 -0.15
N TRP A 81 -35.17 0.67 0.22
CA TRP A 81 -36.42 1.06 -0.45
C TRP A 81 -36.74 2.57 -0.44
N ASP A 82 -35.99 3.38 0.31
CA ASP A 82 -36.25 4.83 0.41
C ASP A 82 -35.11 5.62 -0.20
N LEU A 83 -35.25 5.96 -1.49
CA LEU A 83 -34.46 7.03 -2.12
C LEU A 83 -35.39 8.21 -2.39
N LYS A 84 -35.12 9.32 -1.71
CA LYS A 84 -35.74 10.61 -2.03
C LYS A 84 -34.71 11.45 -2.77
N ASP A 85 -34.78 11.39 -4.10
CA ASP A 85 -33.97 12.23 -4.97
C ASP A 85 -34.86 12.91 -6.02
N GLU A 86 -35.18 14.18 -5.79
CA GLU A 86 -35.98 15.00 -6.69
C GLU A 86 -35.13 15.65 -7.81
N ASN A 87 -33.80 15.59 -7.71
CA ASN A 87 -32.88 16.19 -8.67
C ASN A 87 -31.64 15.31 -8.88
N PRO A 88 -31.77 14.23 -9.67
CA PRO A 88 -30.72 13.23 -9.80
C PRO A 88 -29.44 13.79 -10.39
N GLU A 89 -28.31 13.43 -9.76
CA GLU A 89 -26.99 13.78 -10.26
C GLU A 89 -26.73 13.15 -11.64
N MET A 90 -25.90 13.81 -12.45
CA MET A 90 -25.52 13.37 -13.80
C MET A 90 -23.99 13.24 -13.91
N PRO A 91 -23.48 12.24 -14.65
CA PRO A 91 -22.03 12.12 -14.90
C PRO A 91 -21.52 13.37 -15.62
N GLY A 92 -20.29 13.80 -15.29
CA GLY A 92 -19.68 15.01 -15.85
C GLY A 92 -20.26 16.34 -15.33
N VAL A 93 -21.21 16.30 -14.38
CA VAL A 93 -21.78 17.48 -13.72
C VAL A 93 -21.41 17.44 -12.24
N TYR A 94 -21.02 18.60 -11.68
CA TYR A 94 -20.74 18.73 -10.25
C TYR A 94 -21.91 18.19 -9.40
N PRO A 95 -21.67 17.37 -8.35
CA PRO A 95 -20.38 17.07 -7.72
C PRO A 95 -19.66 15.81 -8.26
N TYR A 96 -20.02 15.34 -9.46
CA TYR A 96 -19.35 14.26 -10.19
C TYR A 96 -19.41 12.87 -9.55
N THR A 97 -20.35 12.62 -8.63
CA THR A 97 -20.54 11.31 -7.98
C THR A 97 -20.63 10.18 -9.01
N ARG A 98 -21.39 10.43 -10.09
CA ARG A 98 -21.63 9.46 -11.19
C ARG A 98 -20.51 9.37 -12.23
N GLY A 99 -19.42 10.11 -12.06
CA GLY A 99 -18.24 10.05 -12.92
C GLY A 99 -17.78 11.43 -13.42
N PRO A 100 -16.49 11.57 -13.76
CA PRO A 100 -15.90 12.86 -14.15
C PRO A 100 -16.28 13.32 -15.58
N TYR A 101 -16.83 12.44 -16.42
CA TYR A 101 -17.13 12.74 -17.83
C TYR A 101 -18.55 12.33 -18.19
N GLY A 102 -19.25 13.14 -19.00
CA GLY A 102 -20.67 12.92 -19.31
C GLY A 102 -20.97 11.60 -20.05
N THR A 103 -20.07 11.15 -20.94
CA THR A 103 -20.27 9.90 -21.68
C THR A 103 -19.69 8.68 -20.97
N MET A 104 -18.83 8.87 -19.96
CA MET A 104 -18.00 7.80 -19.38
C MET A 104 -17.52 6.81 -20.46
N TYR A 105 -17.82 5.52 -20.30
CA TYR A 105 -17.37 4.46 -21.20
C TYR A 105 -18.22 4.27 -22.46
N CYS A 106 -19.39 4.93 -22.55
CA CYS A 106 -20.30 4.80 -23.69
C CYS A 106 -19.70 5.27 -25.02
N TYR A 107 -18.57 5.99 -24.96
CA TYR A 107 -17.79 6.36 -26.14
C TYR A 107 -16.36 5.79 -26.13
N ARG A 108 -15.69 5.85 -24.98
CA ARG A 108 -14.31 5.36 -24.84
C ARG A 108 -14.16 4.65 -23.48
N PRO A 109 -13.77 3.36 -23.46
CA PRO A 109 -13.58 2.63 -22.20
C PRO A 109 -12.36 3.16 -21.42
N TRP A 110 -12.19 2.66 -20.20
CA TRP A 110 -11.00 2.94 -19.40
C TRP A 110 -9.72 2.45 -20.11
N THR A 111 -8.58 3.02 -19.73
CA THR A 111 -7.29 2.60 -20.29
C THR A 111 -6.81 1.32 -19.63
N ILE A 112 -6.54 0.28 -20.42
CA ILE A 112 -5.86 -0.93 -19.92
C ILE A 112 -4.38 -0.58 -19.68
N ARG A 113 -4.00 -0.52 -18.41
CA ARG A 113 -2.65 -0.11 -17.97
C ARG A 113 -2.09 -1.15 -16.99
N GLN A 114 -1.45 -2.17 -17.54
CA GLN A 114 -0.72 -3.16 -16.75
C GLN A 114 0.59 -2.55 -16.23
N TYR A 115 0.83 -2.79 -14.95
CA TYR A 115 2.08 -2.47 -14.25
C TYR A 115 3.06 -3.60 -14.54
N ALA A 116 4.23 -3.22 -15.04
CA ALA A 116 5.16 -4.15 -15.63
C ALA A 116 6.59 -3.62 -15.53
N GLY A 117 7.54 -4.54 -15.41
CA GLY A 117 8.97 -4.25 -15.32
C GLY A 117 9.59 -5.20 -14.32
N PHE A 118 10.61 -5.93 -14.74
CA PHE A 118 11.30 -6.90 -13.91
C PHE A 118 12.70 -7.14 -14.47
N SER A 119 13.64 -7.48 -13.59
CA SER A 119 15.03 -7.81 -13.96
C SER A 119 15.70 -6.64 -14.72
N THR A 120 16.04 -6.84 -15.99
CA THR A 120 16.81 -5.87 -16.79
C THR A 120 15.94 -4.92 -17.60
N ALA A 121 16.52 -3.79 -18.01
CA ALA A 121 15.88 -2.84 -18.91
C ALA A 121 15.56 -3.45 -20.28
N GLU A 122 16.42 -4.33 -20.79
CA GLU A 122 16.23 -5.06 -22.05
C GLU A 122 15.01 -5.99 -22.01
N GLU A 123 14.88 -6.79 -20.95
CA GLU A 123 13.76 -7.71 -20.78
C GLU A 123 12.45 -6.96 -20.58
N SER A 124 12.48 -5.90 -19.77
CA SER A 124 11.33 -5.02 -19.55
C SER A 124 10.89 -4.34 -20.87
N ASN A 125 11.82 -3.82 -21.67
CA ASN A 125 11.52 -3.25 -23.00
C ASN A 125 10.86 -4.28 -23.92
N ALA A 126 11.41 -5.49 -24.00
CA ALA A 126 10.85 -6.56 -24.82
C ALA A 126 9.43 -6.93 -24.37
N PHE A 127 9.18 -6.98 -23.06
CA PHE A 127 7.87 -7.23 -22.48
C PHE A 127 6.87 -6.10 -22.81
N TYR A 128 7.28 -4.83 -22.70
CA TYR A 128 6.46 -3.68 -23.05
C TYR A 128 6.02 -3.72 -24.51
N LYS A 129 6.94 -3.99 -25.44
CA LYS A 129 6.61 -4.11 -26.87
C LYS A 129 5.62 -5.24 -27.14
N ARG A 130 5.79 -6.41 -26.51
CA ARG A 130 4.85 -7.54 -26.64
C ARG A 130 3.45 -7.16 -26.15
N ASN A 131 3.34 -6.48 -25.01
CA ASN A 131 2.05 -6.13 -24.44
C ASN A 131 1.35 -4.99 -25.21
N LEU A 132 2.08 -3.99 -25.68
CA LEU A 132 1.53 -2.94 -26.55
C LEU A 132 0.97 -3.55 -27.84
N ALA A 133 1.69 -4.49 -28.45
CA ALA A 133 1.21 -5.23 -29.62
C ALA A 133 -0.02 -6.10 -29.32
N ALA A 134 -0.21 -6.52 -28.07
CA ALA A 134 -1.32 -7.36 -27.61
C ALA A 134 -2.50 -6.57 -27.01
N GLY A 135 -2.57 -5.26 -27.22
CA GLY A 135 -3.72 -4.43 -26.85
C GLY A 135 -3.56 -3.59 -25.57
N GLN A 136 -2.39 -3.61 -24.91
CA GLN A 136 -2.11 -2.65 -23.84
C GLN A 136 -2.04 -1.22 -24.41
N GLN A 137 -2.69 -0.26 -23.74
CA GLN A 137 -2.89 1.09 -24.27
C GLN A 137 -1.95 2.15 -23.66
N GLY A 138 -1.35 1.86 -22.50
CA GLY A 138 -0.37 2.71 -21.84
C GLY A 138 0.61 1.90 -21.03
N LEU A 139 1.85 2.38 -20.89
CA LEU A 139 2.89 1.70 -20.13
C LEU A 139 2.85 2.12 -18.66
N SER A 140 3.25 1.22 -17.77
CA SER A 140 3.45 1.54 -16.36
C SER A 140 4.68 0.81 -15.85
N VAL A 141 5.69 1.57 -15.43
CA VAL A 141 7.04 1.08 -15.10
C VAL A 141 7.15 0.79 -13.62
N ALA A 142 7.58 -0.44 -13.30
CA ALA A 142 7.96 -0.88 -11.97
C ALA A 142 9.48 -0.86 -11.79
N PHE A 143 9.98 -0.13 -10.80
CA PHE A 143 11.40 -0.03 -10.50
C PHE A 143 11.79 -0.94 -9.33
N ASP A 144 13.04 -1.37 -9.28
CA ASP A 144 13.55 -2.08 -8.12
C ASP A 144 13.67 -1.18 -6.87
N LEU A 145 13.81 -1.81 -5.70
CA LEU A 145 13.88 -1.10 -4.43
C LEU A 145 15.12 -0.19 -4.28
N PRO A 146 16.31 -0.57 -4.80
CA PRO A 146 17.48 0.32 -4.82
C PRO A 146 17.22 1.62 -5.57
N THR A 147 16.67 1.51 -6.79
CA THR A 147 16.26 2.66 -7.61
C THR A 147 15.27 3.53 -6.83
N HIS A 148 14.25 2.91 -6.20
CA HIS A 148 13.27 3.62 -5.38
C HIS A 148 13.89 4.48 -4.27
N ARG A 149 14.94 3.95 -3.62
CA ARG A 149 15.58 4.55 -2.44
C ARG A 149 16.86 5.32 -2.75
N GLY A 150 17.14 5.61 -4.02
CA GLY A 150 18.25 6.48 -4.40
C GLY A 150 19.61 5.82 -4.26
N TYR A 151 19.71 4.51 -4.51
CA TYR A 151 20.97 3.77 -4.47
C TYR A 151 21.31 3.24 -5.87
N ASP A 152 22.58 3.36 -6.24
CA ASP A 152 23.16 2.67 -7.39
C ASP A 152 23.35 1.17 -7.08
N SER A 153 23.35 0.34 -8.12
CA SER A 153 23.42 -1.12 -8.05
C SER A 153 24.74 -1.68 -7.45
N ASP A 154 25.80 -0.86 -7.35
CA ASP A 154 27.06 -1.24 -6.70
C ASP A 154 27.06 -1.00 -5.17
N HIS A 155 26.03 -0.33 -4.64
CA HIS A 155 25.99 0.04 -3.22
C HIS A 155 25.88 -1.18 -2.29
N GLU A 156 26.63 -1.18 -1.19
CA GLU A 156 26.74 -2.35 -0.31
C GLU A 156 25.42 -2.74 0.39
N ARG A 157 24.53 -1.77 0.61
CA ARG A 157 23.23 -1.98 1.27
C ARG A 157 22.15 -2.61 0.38
N VAL A 158 22.42 -2.81 -0.91
CA VAL A 158 21.39 -3.21 -1.89
C VAL A 158 21.71 -4.50 -2.64
N VAL A 159 22.76 -5.22 -2.23
CA VAL A 159 23.27 -6.41 -2.92
C VAL A 159 22.16 -7.43 -3.23
N GLY A 160 21.25 -7.69 -2.29
CA GLY A 160 20.17 -8.66 -2.47
C GLY A 160 18.91 -8.13 -3.17
N ASP A 161 18.86 -6.85 -3.53
CA ASP A 161 17.63 -6.16 -3.95
C ASP A 161 17.65 -5.71 -5.43
N VAL A 162 18.84 -5.64 -6.06
CA VAL A 162 19.01 -5.23 -7.46
C VAL A 162 18.19 -6.10 -8.41
N GLY A 163 17.29 -5.50 -9.18
CA GLY A 163 16.50 -6.15 -10.22
C GLY A 163 15.39 -7.07 -9.73
N MET A 164 15.21 -7.22 -8.41
CA MET A 164 14.29 -8.21 -7.83
C MET A 164 12.83 -7.78 -7.89
N ALA A 165 12.54 -6.54 -7.50
CA ALA A 165 11.18 -6.00 -7.42
C ALA A 165 10.73 -5.26 -8.70
N GLY A 166 11.64 -5.01 -9.63
CA GLY A 166 11.40 -4.22 -10.82
C GLY A 166 12.67 -4.02 -11.64
N VAL A 167 12.63 -3.10 -12.61
CA VAL A 167 13.82 -2.77 -13.41
C VAL A 167 14.80 -1.91 -12.61
N SER A 168 16.10 -2.23 -12.69
CA SER A 168 17.20 -1.42 -12.14
C SER A 168 17.54 -0.24 -13.06
N ILE A 169 17.59 0.98 -12.52
CA ILE A 169 17.96 2.20 -13.25
C ILE A 169 19.02 2.96 -12.43
N ASP A 170 20.27 2.93 -12.90
CA ASP A 170 21.38 3.65 -12.26
C ASP A 170 21.70 4.95 -13.00
N THR A 171 21.46 4.99 -14.31
CA THR A 171 21.85 6.08 -15.20
C THR A 171 20.81 6.35 -16.28
N LEU A 172 20.99 7.46 -17.02
CA LEU A 172 20.22 7.73 -18.23
C LEU A 172 20.29 6.56 -19.24
N LYS A 173 21.41 5.83 -19.29
CA LYS A 173 21.60 4.75 -20.25
C LYS A 173 20.59 3.62 -20.07
N ASP A 174 20.24 3.30 -18.82
CA ASP A 174 19.24 2.29 -18.51
C ASP A 174 17.86 2.71 -19.01
N MET A 175 17.52 3.99 -18.87
CA MET A 175 16.27 4.57 -19.35
C MET A 175 16.18 4.59 -20.89
N GLU A 176 17.29 4.88 -21.58
CA GLU A 176 17.38 4.77 -23.04
C GLU A 176 17.10 3.34 -23.51
N ILE A 177 17.66 2.34 -22.84
CA ILE A 177 17.46 0.92 -23.15
C ILE A 177 16.00 0.53 -22.90
N LEU A 178 15.46 0.93 -21.75
CA LEU A 178 14.08 0.63 -21.34
C LEU A 178 13.05 1.10 -22.38
N PHE A 179 13.29 2.25 -23.00
CA PHE A 179 12.41 2.83 -24.01
C PHE A 179 12.94 2.77 -25.45
N ASN A 180 13.96 1.94 -25.70
CA ASN A 180 14.48 1.76 -27.06
C ASN A 180 13.37 1.29 -28.00
N GLY A 181 13.12 2.02 -29.09
CA GLY A 181 12.07 1.73 -30.06
C GLY A 181 10.64 2.02 -29.57
N ILE A 182 10.47 2.81 -28.50
CA ILE A 182 9.19 3.29 -28.00
C ILE A 182 9.24 4.83 -27.99
N ASP A 183 8.49 5.48 -28.87
CA ASP A 183 8.45 6.95 -28.94
C ASP A 183 7.68 7.54 -27.75
N LEU A 184 8.42 8.18 -26.84
CA LEU A 184 7.90 8.77 -25.60
C LEU A 184 6.96 9.97 -25.86
N THR A 185 6.98 10.56 -27.05
CA THR A 185 6.06 11.64 -27.43
C THR A 185 4.68 11.13 -27.85
N GLN A 186 4.55 9.82 -28.12
CA GLN A 186 3.31 9.19 -28.56
C GLN A 186 2.67 8.32 -27.48
N VAL A 187 3.48 7.59 -26.72
CA VAL A 187 3.00 6.63 -25.71
C VAL A 187 2.81 7.30 -24.36
N SER A 188 1.70 7.00 -23.68
CA SER A 188 1.48 7.46 -22.30
C SER A 188 2.19 6.55 -21.29
N VAL A 189 3.21 7.07 -20.62
CA VAL A 189 4.02 6.32 -19.64
C VAL A 189 3.65 6.74 -18.22
N SER A 190 3.29 5.76 -17.39
CA SER A 190 3.16 5.93 -15.94
C SER A 190 4.43 5.40 -15.27
N MET A 191 4.94 6.10 -14.27
CA MET A 191 6.13 5.71 -13.52
C MET A 191 5.79 5.71 -12.03
N THR A 192 5.86 4.54 -11.40
CA THR A 192 5.63 4.38 -9.97
C THR A 192 6.93 4.68 -9.22
N MET A 193 7.21 5.96 -8.99
CA MET A 193 8.42 6.41 -8.30
C MET A 193 8.10 7.59 -7.38
N ASN A 194 8.72 7.62 -6.19
CA ASN A 194 8.47 8.62 -5.14
C ASN A 194 9.76 9.08 -4.46
N GLY A 195 10.55 8.18 -3.86
CA GLY A 195 11.80 8.54 -3.17
C GLY A 195 12.82 9.20 -4.10
N ALA A 196 13.30 8.44 -5.10
CA ALA A 196 14.22 8.93 -6.13
C ALA A 196 13.50 9.58 -7.33
N VAL A 197 12.40 10.30 -7.08
CA VAL A 197 11.55 10.85 -8.14
C VAL A 197 12.25 11.84 -9.06
N LEU A 198 13.14 12.68 -8.52
CA LEU A 198 13.89 13.68 -9.28
C LEU A 198 14.84 13.02 -10.31
N PRO A 199 15.79 12.14 -9.92
CA PRO A 199 16.63 11.42 -10.88
C PRO A 199 15.85 10.66 -11.95
N ILE A 200 14.82 9.92 -11.56
CA ILE A 200 14.06 9.07 -12.48
C ILE A 200 13.27 9.90 -13.50
N MET A 201 12.62 10.96 -13.04
CA MET A 201 11.93 11.88 -13.94
C MET A 201 12.92 12.59 -14.86
N ALA A 202 14.13 12.88 -14.39
CA ALA A 202 15.17 13.53 -15.19
C ALA A 202 15.68 12.60 -16.30
N PHE A 203 15.93 11.34 -15.98
CA PHE A 203 16.28 10.33 -16.97
C PHE A 203 15.17 10.14 -18.01
N TYR A 204 13.90 10.10 -17.59
CA TYR A 204 12.77 9.99 -18.51
C TYR A 204 12.70 11.16 -19.49
N VAL A 205 12.79 12.40 -18.99
CA VAL A 205 12.75 13.61 -19.81
C VAL A 205 13.95 13.66 -20.75
N GLN A 206 15.15 13.42 -20.25
CA GLN A 206 16.37 13.48 -21.05
C GLN A 206 16.41 12.36 -22.11
N ALA A 207 15.92 11.16 -21.80
CA ALA A 207 15.79 10.08 -22.78
C ALA A 207 14.84 10.47 -23.92
N ALA A 208 13.73 11.14 -23.61
CA ALA A 208 12.82 11.66 -24.64
C ALA A 208 13.46 12.74 -25.51
N ILE A 209 14.26 13.64 -24.93
CA ILE A 209 15.01 14.66 -25.68
C ILE A 209 16.00 13.98 -26.64
N GLU A 210 16.74 12.97 -26.17
CA GLU A 210 17.71 12.25 -27.00
C GLU A 210 17.09 11.35 -28.08
N GLN A 211 15.81 10.97 -27.95
CA GLN A 211 15.03 10.35 -29.03
C GLN A 211 14.71 11.31 -30.19
N HIS A 212 14.74 12.63 -29.96
CA HIS A 212 14.35 13.64 -30.94
C HIS A 212 15.40 14.76 -31.07
N PRO A 213 16.64 14.45 -31.51
CA PRO A 213 17.76 15.41 -31.56
C PRO A 213 17.52 16.61 -32.49
N ASP A 214 16.59 16.48 -33.45
CA ASP A 214 16.25 17.53 -34.41
C ASP A 214 15.16 18.49 -33.92
N LYS A 215 14.60 18.29 -32.72
CA LYS A 215 13.52 19.11 -32.15
C LYS A 215 14.02 19.97 -31.00
N ASP A 216 13.33 21.09 -30.78
CA ASP A 216 13.53 21.88 -29.56
C ASP A 216 13.12 21.04 -28.33
N PRO A 217 13.98 20.90 -27.30
CA PRO A 217 13.65 20.21 -26.06
C PRO A 217 12.33 20.67 -25.42
N ALA A 218 11.97 21.96 -25.53
CA ALA A 218 10.71 22.48 -25.01
C ALA A 218 9.50 21.87 -25.72
N GLU A 219 9.58 21.66 -27.04
CA GLU A 219 8.53 21.01 -27.82
C GLU A 219 8.39 19.53 -27.44
N VAL A 220 9.52 18.84 -27.21
CA VAL A 220 9.53 17.44 -26.76
C VAL A 220 8.87 17.31 -25.39
N MET A 221 9.28 18.12 -24.41
CA MET A 221 8.69 18.12 -23.06
C MET A 221 7.18 18.40 -23.08
N ALA A 222 6.73 19.35 -23.90
CA ALA A 222 5.31 19.68 -24.03
C ALA A 222 4.48 18.57 -24.71
N ALA A 223 5.13 17.63 -25.40
CA ALA A 223 4.49 16.48 -26.02
C ALA A 223 4.29 15.30 -25.07
N LEU A 224 5.09 15.19 -24.00
CA LEU A 224 5.08 14.06 -23.07
C LEU A 224 3.72 13.91 -22.37
N LYS A 225 3.18 12.68 -22.41
CA LYS A 225 1.94 12.29 -21.75
C LYS A 225 2.26 11.18 -20.76
N GLY A 226 1.77 11.28 -19.54
CA GLY A 226 2.12 10.30 -18.53
C GLY A 226 1.75 10.73 -17.13
N THR A 227 2.22 9.93 -16.18
CA THR A 227 2.05 10.17 -14.75
C THR A 227 3.32 9.76 -14.04
N ILE A 228 3.79 10.59 -13.11
CA ILE A 228 4.75 10.16 -12.07
C ILE A 228 3.97 10.03 -10.76
N GLN A 229 4.24 9.00 -9.95
CA GLN A 229 3.49 8.81 -8.72
C GLN A 229 3.72 9.95 -7.73
N ASN A 230 4.98 10.27 -7.41
CA ASN A 230 5.41 11.49 -6.69
C ASN A 230 4.59 11.81 -5.43
N ASP A 231 4.09 10.76 -4.76
CA ASP A 231 3.26 10.89 -3.58
C ASP A 231 4.07 10.42 -2.38
N ILE A 232 4.75 11.35 -1.71
CA ILE A 232 5.66 11.02 -0.61
C ILE A 232 4.93 10.83 0.73
N LEU A 233 3.77 11.45 0.94
CA LEU A 233 3.03 11.36 2.21
C LEU A 233 2.65 9.91 2.54
N LYS A 234 2.13 9.16 1.55
CA LYS A 234 1.89 7.71 1.71
C LYS A 234 3.14 6.86 1.88
N GLU A 235 4.33 7.32 1.48
CA GLU A 235 5.58 6.60 1.75
C GLU A 235 5.85 6.55 3.25
N PHE A 236 5.65 7.66 3.95
CA PHE A 236 5.85 7.74 5.41
C PHE A 236 4.78 6.97 6.18
N MET A 237 3.58 6.80 5.60
CA MET A 237 2.51 6.02 6.23
C MET A 237 2.71 4.51 6.08
N VAL A 238 2.95 4.02 4.86
CA VAL A 238 2.76 2.60 4.54
C VAL A 238 3.72 1.98 3.52
N ARG A 239 4.25 2.76 2.57
CA ARG A 239 5.01 2.19 1.42
C ARG A 239 6.52 2.14 1.64
N ASN A 240 7.04 2.97 2.55
CA ASN A 240 8.42 2.90 3.04
C ASN A 240 9.52 3.01 1.95
N THR A 241 9.30 3.73 0.86
CA THR A 241 10.35 4.03 -0.14
C THR A 241 10.78 5.50 -0.15
N TYR A 242 10.59 6.19 0.98
CA TYR A 242 11.14 7.53 1.20
C TYR A 242 12.68 7.52 1.27
N ILE A 243 13.26 8.67 0.98
CA ILE A 243 14.69 8.96 1.18
C ILE A 243 14.83 10.05 2.22
N TYR A 244 14.33 11.26 1.91
CA TYR A 244 14.51 12.45 2.74
C TYR A 244 13.40 12.61 3.78
N PRO A 245 13.58 13.46 4.80
CA PRO A 245 12.52 13.81 5.76
C PRO A 245 11.27 14.41 5.09
N PRO A 246 10.11 14.41 5.77
CA PRO A 246 8.84 14.89 5.20
C PRO A 246 8.90 16.32 4.65
N GLU A 247 9.49 17.26 5.40
CA GLU A 247 9.52 18.68 5.02
C GLU A 247 10.23 18.92 3.66
N PRO A 248 11.50 18.53 3.45
CA PRO A 248 12.16 18.75 2.15
C PRO A 248 11.51 17.93 1.03
N SER A 249 10.96 16.76 1.34
CA SER A 249 10.29 15.94 0.33
C SER A 249 9.02 16.60 -0.22
N VAL A 250 8.22 17.25 0.63
CA VAL A 250 6.99 17.93 0.18
C VAL A 250 7.31 19.34 -0.33
N ASN A 251 8.01 20.15 0.47
CA ASN A 251 8.15 21.58 0.22
C ASN A 251 9.27 21.93 -0.78
N ARG A 252 10.18 21.00 -1.07
CA ARG A 252 11.22 21.20 -2.09
C ARG A 252 11.00 20.27 -3.26
N VAL A 253 11.01 18.95 -3.04
CA VAL A 253 10.96 17.97 -4.14
C VAL A 253 9.62 18.01 -4.88
N VAL A 254 8.50 17.78 -4.20
CA VAL A 254 7.16 17.78 -4.84
C VAL A 254 6.84 19.16 -5.41
N ALA A 255 7.09 20.23 -4.64
CA ALA A 255 6.85 21.61 -5.07
C ALA A 255 7.61 21.98 -6.37
N ASP A 256 8.91 21.67 -6.46
CA ASP A 256 9.70 21.96 -7.65
C ASP A 256 9.25 21.16 -8.87
N ILE A 257 8.85 19.90 -8.69
CA ILE A 257 8.29 19.08 -9.77
C ILE A 257 6.96 19.68 -10.26
N MET A 258 6.08 20.12 -9.35
CA MET A 258 4.80 20.72 -9.72
C MET A 258 4.99 22.00 -10.54
N GLY A 259 5.89 22.89 -10.13
CA GLY A 259 6.14 24.11 -10.89
C GLY A 259 6.88 23.89 -12.21
N PHE A 260 7.83 22.94 -12.26
CA PHE A 260 8.47 22.54 -13.51
C PHE A 260 7.46 21.96 -14.51
N THR A 261 6.62 21.02 -14.07
CA THR A 261 5.64 20.36 -14.95
C THR A 261 4.53 21.30 -15.39
N ALA A 262 4.06 22.20 -14.52
CA ALA A 262 3.06 23.22 -14.88
C ALA A 262 3.58 24.14 -16.00
N GLN A 263 4.88 24.45 -16.01
CA GLN A 263 5.50 25.31 -17.01
C GLN A 263 5.85 24.57 -18.31
N HIS A 264 6.46 23.39 -18.23
CA HIS A 264 7.11 22.73 -19.37
C HIS A 264 6.41 21.47 -19.87
N MET A 265 5.58 20.83 -19.05
CA MET A 265 4.96 19.53 -19.34
C MET A 265 3.44 19.55 -19.13
N PRO A 266 2.67 20.41 -19.83
CA PRO A 266 1.25 20.66 -19.56
C PRO A 266 0.32 19.48 -19.85
N LYS A 267 0.83 18.33 -20.33
CA LYS A 267 0.07 17.09 -20.58
C LYS A 267 0.45 15.95 -19.62
N PHE A 268 1.41 16.18 -18.73
CA PHE A 268 1.90 15.19 -17.78
C PHE A 268 1.23 15.38 -16.42
N ASN A 269 0.81 14.30 -15.78
CA ASN A 269 0.26 14.33 -14.43
C ASN A 269 1.42 14.29 -13.44
N SER A 270 1.61 15.38 -12.70
CA SER A 270 2.76 15.60 -11.83
C SER A 270 2.72 14.80 -10.53
N ILE A 271 1.59 14.18 -10.22
CA ILE A 271 1.37 13.35 -9.03
C ILE A 271 0.19 12.39 -9.24
N SER A 272 0.28 11.23 -8.59
CA SER A 272 -0.80 10.26 -8.44
C SER A 272 -1.05 10.01 -6.95
N ILE A 273 -2.08 10.67 -6.42
CA ILE A 273 -2.43 10.67 -5.00
C ILE A 273 -3.07 9.32 -4.66
N SER A 274 -2.39 8.53 -3.82
CA SER A 274 -2.50 7.07 -3.84
C SER A 274 -3.03 6.45 -2.54
N GLY A 275 -4.26 5.93 -2.60
CA GLY A 275 -4.86 5.10 -1.56
C GLY A 275 -4.54 3.61 -1.66
N TYR A 276 -4.18 3.09 -2.84
CA TYR A 276 -3.88 1.66 -3.05
C TYR A 276 -2.99 1.05 -1.95
N HIS A 277 -1.83 1.66 -1.72
CA HIS A 277 -0.86 1.17 -0.74
C HIS A 277 -1.38 1.20 0.70
N MET A 278 -2.29 2.13 1.02
CA MET A 278 -2.92 2.19 2.33
C MET A 278 -3.85 1.00 2.53
N GLN A 279 -4.64 0.65 1.51
CA GLN A 279 -5.49 -0.54 1.53
C GLN A 279 -4.65 -1.82 1.64
N GLU A 280 -3.56 -1.92 0.87
CA GLU A 280 -2.65 -3.08 0.93
C GLU A 280 -1.99 -3.23 2.32
N ALA A 281 -1.71 -2.12 3.00
CA ALA A 281 -1.23 -2.10 4.39
C ALA A 281 -2.32 -2.41 5.42
N GLY A 282 -3.60 -2.35 5.03
CA GLY A 282 -4.75 -2.80 5.84
C GLY A 282 -5.76 -1.70 6.19
N ALA A 283 -5.67 -0.52 5.59
CA ALA A 283 -6.72 0.49 5.69
C ALA A 283 -8.05 -0.07 5.17
N ASP A 284 -9.14 0.22 5.88
CA ASP A 284 -10.47 -0.01 5.33
C ASP A 284 -10.83 1.08 4.30
N ALA A 285 -11.96 0.92 3.61
CA ALA A 285 -12.33 1.84 2.53
C ALA A 285 -12.56 3.29 2.98
N ALA A 286 -12.97 3.50 4.24
CA ALA A 286 -13.20 4.83 4.79
C ALA A 286 -11.86 5.52 5.11
N ILE A 287 -10.92 4.79 5.72
CA ILE A 287 -9.57 5.28 6.01
C ILE A 287 -8.81 5.59 4.71
N GLU A 288 -8.82 4.65 3.76
CA GLU A 288 -8.17 4.83 2.45
C GLU A 288 -8.68 6.10 1.75
N MET A 289 -10.01 6.26 1.67
CA MET A 289 -10.62 7.43 1.04
C MET A 289 -10.25 8.72 1.78
N ALA A 290 -10.36 8.74 3.10
CA ALA A 290 -10.10 9.93 3.90
C ALA A 290 -8.65 10.41 3.77
N PHE A 291 -7.68 9.52 3.99
CA PHE A 291 -6.26 9.87 3.96
C PHE A 291 -5.81 10.27 2.57
N THR A 292 -6.26 9.59 1.52
CA THR A 292 -5.92 9.94 0.14
C THR A 292 -6.47 11.32 -0.26
N ILE A 293 -7.70 11.66 0.15
CA ILE A 293 -8.26 12.99 -0.10
C ILE A 293 -7.50 14.05 0.72
N ALA A 294 -7.18 13.78 1.98
CA ALA A 294 -6.42 14.69 2.84
C ALA A 294 -5.00 14.95 2.31
N ASP A 295 -4.29 13.92 1.83
CA ASP A 295 -3.02 14.05 1.10
C ASP A 295 -3.19 14.99 -0.10
N GLY A 296 -4.25 14.80 -0.89
CA GLY A 296 -4.55 15.67 -2.04
C GLY A 296 -4.76 17.14 -1.67
N LEU A 297 -5.42 17.42 -0.54
CA LEU A 297 -5.55 18.79 -0.02
C LEU A 297 -4.20 19.38 0.39
N GLU A 298 -3.33 18.57 1.02
CA GLU A 298 -1.98 18.96 1.40
C GLU A 298 -1.11 19.28 0.17
N TYR A 299 -1.25 18.51 -0.91
CA TYR A 299 -0.55 18.77 -2.15
C TYR A 299 -1.05 20.03 -2.87
N ILE A 300 -2.35 20.34 -2.82
CA ILE A 300 -2.84 21.63 -3.32
C ILE A 300 -2.30 22.78 -2.46
N ARG A 301 -2.29 22.65 -1.12
CA ARG A 301 -1.65 23.64 -0.23
C ARG A 301 -0.19 23.84 -0.60
N THR A 302 0.56 22.78 -0.82
CA THR A 302 1.96 22.83 -1.26
C THR A 302 2.10 23.63 -2.56
N ALA A 303 1.27 23.35 -3.57
CA ALA A 303 1.32 24.06 -4.84
C ALA A 303 1.01 25.57 -4.69
N VAL A 304 -0.02 25.93 -3.92
CA VAL A 304 -0.48 27.31 -3.78
C VAL A 304 0.40 28.11 -2.81
N GLU A 305 0.75 27.53 -1.68
CA GLU A 305 1.42 28.23 -0.58
C GLU A 305 2.95 28.18 -0.71
N VAL A 306 3.52 27.06 -1.18
CA VAL A 306 4.99 26.88 -1.30
C VAL A 306 5.46 27.20 -2.73
N ALA A 307 4.83 26.60 -3.73
CA ALA A 307 5.21 26.80 -5.13
C ALA A 307 4.61 28.08 -5.75
N LYS A 308 3.69 28.76 -5.06
CA LYS A 308 3.02 30.01 -5.50
C LYS A 308 2.31 29.86 -6.85
N LEU A 309 1.80 28.67 -7.14
CA LEU A 309 1.04 28.37 -8.35
C LEU A 309 -0.46 28.65 -8.15
N ASP A 310 -1.14 29.04 -9.22
CA ASP A 310 -2.61 29.05 -9.24
C ASP A 310 -3.13 27.60 -9.11
N VAL A 311 -4.15 27.36 -8.30
CA VAL A 311 -4.78 26.04 -8.16
C VAL A 311 -5.20 25.47 -9.52
N ASP A 312 -5.66 26.32 -10.45
CA ASP A 312 -6.07 25.92 -11.79
C ASP A 312 -4.90 25.55 -12.72
N ALA A 313 -3.65 25.90 -12.35
CA ALA A 313 -2.46 25.46 -13.07
C ALA A 313 -2.07 24.01 -12.73
N VAL A 314 -2.44 23.51 -11.55
CA VAL A 314 -2.00 22.21 -11.02
C VAL A 314 -3.14 21.20 -10.89
N ALA A 315 -4.30 21.59 -10.37
CA ALA A 315 -5.41 20.70 -10.08
C ALA A 315 -5.89 19.90 -11.31
N PRO A 316 -5.95 20.50 -12.53
CA PRO A 316 -6.26 19.77 -13.75
C PRO A 316 -5.22 18.73 -14.16
N ARG A 317 -4.11 18.56 -13.43
CA ARG A 317 -3.08 17.52 -13.61
C ARG A 317 -2.92 16.58 -12.42
N LEU A 318 -3.67 16.78 -11.34
CA LEU A 318 -3.73 15.81 -10.25
C LEU A 318 -4.49 14.57 -10.73
N SER A 319 -3.96 13.40 -10.37
CA SER A 319 -4.59 12.11 -10.56
C SER A 319 -4.60 11.34 -9.25
N PHE A 320 -5.47 10.34 -9.14
CA PHE A 320 -5.64 9.51 -7.96
C PHE A 320 -5.36 8.05 -8.28
N PHE A 321 -5.15 7.25 -7.24
CA PHE A 321 -4.90 5.82 -7.38
C PHE A 321 -5.52 5.02 -6.22
N TRP A 322 -6.58 4.26 -6.52
CA TRP A 322 -7.30 3.43 -5.54
C TRP A 322 -6.91 1.96 -5.61
N GLY A 323 -6.89 1.31 -4.45
CA GLY A 323 -6.97 -0.15 -4.41
C GLY A 323 -8.42 -0.60 -4.54
N ILE A 324 -8.63 -1.84 -4.98
CA ILE A 324 -9.95 -2.42 -5.15
C ILE A 324 -9.93 -3.86 -4.63
N GLY A 325 -10.50 -4.06 -3.45
CA GLY A 325 -10.61 -5.37 -2.83
C GLY A 325 -11.95 -6.07 -3.09
N LEU A 326 -12.15 -7.21 -2.41
CA LEU A 326 -13.30 -8.10 -2.64
C LEU A 326 -14.65 -7.59 -2.11
N ASN A 327 -14.70 -6.49 -1.35
CA ASN A 327 -15.96 -5.92 -0.88
C ASN A 327 -16.62 -5.08 -2.00
N PHE A 328 -17.15 -5.78 -3.00
CA PHE A 328 -17.59 -5.25 -4.29
C PHE A 328 -18.46 -3.98 -4.18
N TYR A 329 -19.49 -3.97 -3.34
CA TYR A 329 -20.37 -2.80 -3.20
C TYR A 329 -19.66 -1.62 -2.53
N THR A 330 -18.87 -1.88 -1.50
CA THR A 330 -18.10 -0.85 -0.79
C THR A 330 -17.10 -0.18 -1.72
N GLU A 331 -16.43 -0.92 -2.61
CA GLU A 331 -15.47 -0.32 -3.54
C GLU A 331 -16.13 0.59 -4.59
N ILE A 332 -17.27 0.18 -5.13
CA ILE A 332 -18.06 1.01 -6.06
C ILE A 332 -18.49 2.30 -5.33
N ALA A 333 -19.04 2.16 -4.12
CA ALA A 333 -19.49 3.30 -3.31
C ALA A 333 -18.33 4.22 -2.91
N LYS A 334 -17.16 3.68 -2.55
CA LYS A 334 -15.93 4.44 -2.24
C LYS A 334 -15.55 5.37 -3.39
N MET A 335 -15.47 4.84 -4.61
CA MET A 335 -15.08 5.64 -5.76
C MET A 335 -16.09 6.75 -6.09
N ARG A 336 -17.38 6.49 -5.91
CA ARG A 336 -18.46 7.49 -6.08
C ARG A 336 -18.37 8.58 -5.01
N ALA A 337 -18.26 8.18 -3.75
CA ALA A 337 -18.15 9.08 -2.60
C ALA A 337 -16.89 9.96 -2.69
N ALA A 338 -15.75 9.39 -3.08
CA ALA A 338 -14.49 10.10 -3.18
C ALA A 338 -14.55 11.25 -4.19
N ARG A 339 -15.21 11.07 -5.34
CA ARG A 339 -15.38 12.13 -6.35
C ARG A 339 -16.16 13.31 -5.79
N LYS A 340 -17.29 13.02 -5.13
CA LYS A 340 -18.14 14.03 -4.48
C LYS A 340 -17.37 14.81 -3.41
N LEU A 341 -16.72 14.06 -2.52
CA LEU A 341 -15.94 14.59 -1.40
C LEU A 341 -14.79 15.49 -1.88
N TRP A 342 -14.04 15.03 -2.89
CA TRP A 342 -12.99 15.84 -3.52
C TRP A 342 -13.52 17.15 -4.11
N ALA A 343 -14.56 17.06 -4.94
CA ALA A 343 -15.11 18.21 -5.64
C ALA A 343 -15.62 19.29 -4.66
N GLU A 344 -16.28 18.87 -3.57
CA GLU A 344 -16.77 19.77 -2.53
C GLU A 344 -15.62 20.40 -1.74
N LEU A 345 -14.66 19.60 -1.26
CA LEU A 345 -13.55 20.10 -0.44
C LEU A 345 -12.62 21.02 -1.21
N VAL A 346 -12.30 20.70 -2.47
CA VAL A 346 -11.44 21.58 -3.30
C VAL A 346 -12.16 22.89 -3.60
N LYS A 347 -13.46 22.84 -3.87
CA LYS A 347 -14.27 24.04 -4.10
C LYS A 347 -14.34 24.93 -2.85
N GLU A 348 -14.59 24.33 -1.69
CA GLU A 348 -14.68 25.03 -0.41
C GLU A 348 -13.36 25.68 -0.02
N LYS A 349 -12.24 24.94 -0.11
CA LYS A 349 -10.94 25.38 0.42
C LYS A 349 -10.13 26.24 -0.53
N PHE A 350 -10.27 26.07 -1.84
CA PHE A 350 -9.39 26.71 -2.83
C PHE A 350 -10.11 27.54 -3.89
N ASN A 351 -11.44 27.43 -4.01
CA ASN A 351 -12.28 28.21 -4.92
C ASN A 351 -11.72 28.33 -6.37
N PRO A 352 -11.45 27.19 -7.06
CA PRO A 352 -10.92 27.20 -8.42
C PRO A 352 -11.93 27.80 -9.41
N LYS A 353 -11.43 28.42 -10.49
CA LYS A 353 -12.26 28.99 -11.56
C LYS A 353 -12.51 27.98 -12.66
N ASN A 354 -11.59 27.04 -12.86
CA ASN A 354 -11.72 25.97 -13.83
C ASN A 354 -12.48 24.78 -13.23
N SER A 355 -13.61 24.40 -13.82
CA SER A 355 -14.38 23.23 -13.36
C SER A 355 -13.59 21.92 -13.41
N LYS A 356 -12.56 21.83 -14.28
CA LYS A 356 -11.66 20.67 -14.37
C LYS A 356 -10.80 20.46 -13.11
N SER A 357 -10.58 21.51 -12.32
CA SER A 357 -9.84 21.46 -11.06
C SER A 357 -10.59 20.68 -9.97
N LEU A 358 -11.90 20.50 -10.14
CA LEU A 358 -12.76 19.74 -9.22
C LEU A 358 -12.86 18.25 -9.59
N LEU A 359 -12.24 17.82 -10.69
CA LEU A 359 -12.35 16.43 -11.16
C LEU A 359 -11.36 15.53 -10.43
N LEU A 360 -11.87 14.49 -9.78
CA LEU A 360 -11.08 13.36 -9.35
C LEU A 360 -11.01 12.34 -10.50
N ARG A 361 -9.83 12.22 -11.13
CA ARG A 361 -9.54 11.20 -12.15
C ARG A 361 -8.61 10.17 -11.55
N THR A 362 -8.93 8.90 -11.70
CA THR A 362 -8.28 7.85 -10.94
C THR A 362 -7.78 6.69 -11.79
N HIS A 363 -6.65 6.14 -11.38
CA HIS A 363 -6.23 4.78 -11.68
C HIS A 363 -6.77 3.84 -10.60
N SER A 364 -7.00 2.59 -10.94
CA SER A 364 -7.33 1.55 -9.98
C SER A 364 -6.44 0.33 -10.19
N GLN A 365 -6.10 -0.34 -9.10
CA GLN A 365 -5.44 -1.63 -9.13
C GLN A 365 -6.23 -2.59 -8.24
N THR A 366 -6.45 -3.81 -8.72
CA THR A 366 -7.02 -4.90 -7.91
C THR A 366 -6.09 -5.19 -6.72
N SER A 367 -6.63 -5.55 -5.55
CA SER A 367 -5.81 -5.75 -4.35
C SER A 367 -4.84 -6.92 -4.54
N GLY A 368 -3.55 -6.72 -4.27
CA GLY A 368 -2.56 -7.80 -4.26
C GLY A 368 -2.73 -8.66 -3.01
N TYR A 369 -3.02 -8.02 -1.88
CA TYR A 369 -3.30 -8.67 -0.59
C TYR A 369 -4.49 -9.64 -0.63
N SER A 370 -5.48 -9.44 -1.50
CA SER A 370 -6.62 -10.36 -1.60
C SER A 370 -6.27 -11.69 -2.26
N LEU A 371 -5.13 -11.76 -2.96
CA LEU A 371 -4.69 -12.92 -3.72
C LEU A 371 -3.96 -13.92 -2.83
N THR A 372 -4.16 -15.20 -3.11
CA THR A 372 -3.70 -16.30 -2.25
C THR A 372 -2.64 -17.13 -2.95
N GLU A 373 -1.60 -17.52 -2.20
CA GLU A 373 -0.65 -18.54 -2.65
C GLU A 373 -1.36 -19.89 -2.86
N ALA A 374 -2.19 -20.29 -1.89
CA ALA A 374 -2.99 -21.51 -1.99
C ALA A 374 -4.08 -21.38 -3.07
N GLN A 375 -4.23 -22.44 -3.88
CA GLN A 375 -5.19 -22.53 -4.99
C GLN A 375 -5.20 -21.26 -5.87
N PRO A 376 -4.07 -20.91 -6.52
CA PRO A 376 -3.89 -19.61 -7.17
C PRO A 376 -4.87 -19.35 -8.32
N MET A 377 -5.47 -20.39 -8.93
CA MET A 377 -6.51 -20.20 -9.94
C MET A 377 -7.75 -19.46 -9.42
N ASN A 378 -8.05 -19.53 -8.12
CA ASN A 378 -9.12 -18.74 -7.50
C ASN A 378 -8.87 -17.22 -7.65
N ASN A 379 -7.60 -16.80 -7.79
CA ASN A 379 -7.22 -15.40 -7.97
C ASN A 379 -7.76 -14.83 -9.28
N ILE A 380 -7.95 -15.64 -10.34
CA ILE A 380 -8.59 -15.18 -11.59
C ILE A 380 -10.00 -14.66 -11.30
N ILE A 381 -10.75 -15.37 -10.46
CA ILE A 381 -12.12 -15.01 -10.07
C ILE A 381 -12.10 -13.75 -9.20
N ARG A 382 -11.19 -13.69 -8.21
CA ARG A 382 -11.02 -12.53 -7.31
C ARG A 382 -10.73 -11.26 -8.11
N THR A 383 -9.70 -11.28 -8.95
CA THR A 383 -9.31 -10.16 -9.79
C THR A 383 -10.40 -9.78 -10.78
N THR A 384 -11.20 -10.73 -11.30
CA THR A 384 -12.34 -10.40 -12.15
C THR A 384 -13.41 -9.59 -11.40
N ILE A 385 -13.75 -10.00 -10.17
CA ILE A 385 -14.74 -9.29 -9.34
C ILE A 385 -14.23 -7.90 -8.96
N GLU A 386 -12.96 -7.78 -8.59
CA GLU A 386 -12.31 -6.51 -8.27
C GLU A 386 -12.25 -5.58 -9.49
N ALA A 387 -11.88 -6.11 -10.66
CA ALA A 387 -11.90 -5.35 -11.91
C ALA A 387 -13.31 -4.83 -12.23
N MET A 388 -14.35 -5.66 -12.05
CA MET A 388 -15.73 -5.22 -12.22
C MET A 388 -16.10 -4.09 -11.25
N ALA A 389 -15.69 -4.17 -9.97
CA ALA A 389 -15.93 -3.09 -9.02
C ALA A 389 -15.25 -1.78 -9.43
N ALA A 390 -13.99 -1.85 -9.89
CA ALA A 390 -13.25 -0.69 -10.38
C ALA A 390 -13.93 -0.03 -11.60
N VAL A 391 -14.38 -0.85 -12.55
CA VAL A 391 -15.08 -0.40 -13.75
C VAL A 391 -16.40 0.25 -13.39
N LEU A 392 -17.24 -0.44 -12.60
CA LEU A 392 -18.56 0.04 -12.17
C LEU A 392 -18.48 1.24 -11.23
N GLY A 393 -17.36 1.41 -10.52
CA GLY A 393 -17.02 2.61 -9.75
C GLY A 393 -16.58 3.79 -10.62
N GLY A 394 -16.33 3.59 -11.93
CA GLY A 394 -16.01 4.67 -12.88
C GLY A 394 -14.53 5.06 -12.95
N THR A 395 -13.59 4.11 -12.89
CA THR A 395 -12.13 4.34 -13.04
C THR A 395 -11.72 4.87 -14.43
N GLN A 396 -10.58 5.57 -14.55
CA GLN A 396 -10.07 6.04 -15.85
C GLN A 396 -9.01 5.12 -16.44
N SER A 397 -8.35 4.32 -15.61
CA SER A 397 -7.41 3.28 -16.05
C SER A 397 -7.31 2.19 -15.00
N LEU A 398 -7.04 0.96 -15.42
CA LEU A 398 -7.07 -0.20 -14.53
C LEU A 398 -5.85 -1.09 -14.72
N HIS A 399 -5.29 -1.52 -13.60
CA HIS A 399 -4.38 -2.65 -13.47
C HIS A 399 -5.14 -3.84 -12.90
N THR A 400 -5.04 -4.98 -13.56
CA THR A 400 -5.48 -6.28 -13.02
C THR A 400 -4.25 -7.10 -12.67
N ASN A 401 -4.18 -7.57 -11.42
CA ASN A 401 -3.07 -8.41 -10.96
C ASN A 401 -3.11 -9.77 -11.68
N SER A 402 -1.96 -10.45 -11.69
CA SER A 402 -1.87 -11.81 -12.22
C SER A 402 -2.20 -12.83 -11.13
N TYR A 403 -2.63 -14.03 -11.52
CA TYR A 403 -3.07 -15.03 -10.53
C TYR A 403 -1.94 -15.58 -9.65
N ASP A 404 -0.69 -15.34 -10.03
CA ASP A 404 0.56 -15.76 -9.39
C ASP A 404 1.20 -14.66 -8.50
N GLU A 405 0.55 -13.51 -8.34
CA GLU A 405 1.04 -12.35 -7.56
C GLU A 405 1.50 -12.70 -6.14
N ALA A 406 0.79 -13.61 -5.47
CA ALA A 406 1.09 -14.01 -4.09
C ALA A 406 2.34 -14.89 -3.95
N VAL A 407 2.95 -15.28 -5.08
CA VAL A 407 4.11 -16.21 -5.13
C VAL A 407 5.30 -15.57 -5.84
N GLY A 408 5.08 -14.72 -6.84
CA GLY A 408 6.14 -13.97 -7.48
C GLY A 408 5.65 -13.07 -8.61
N LEU A 409 6.58 -12.65 -9.48
CA LEU A 409 6.26 -11.76 -10.59
C LEU A 409 5.52 -12.50 -11.73
N PRO A 410 4.67 -11.78 -12.50
CA PRO A 410 3.87 -12.40 -13.56
C PRO A 410 4.70 -13.09 -14.64
N THR A 411 4.24 -14.27 -15.06
CA THR A 411 4.66 -14.93 -16.30
C THR A 411 3.96 -14.33 -17.52
N ASP A 412 4.43 -14.62 -18.74
CA ASP A 412 3.71 -14.23 -19.97
C ASP A 412 2.27 -14.81 -20.03
N GLN A 413 2.05 -15.98 -19.43
CA GLN A 413 0.72 -16.62 -19.35
C GLN A 413 -0.20 -15.88 -18.37
N SER A 414 0.26 -15.66 -17.14
CA SER A 414 -0.56 -15.02 -16.11
C SER A 414 -0.84 -13.55 -16.42
N ALA A 415 0.15 -12.83 -16.96
CA ALA A 415 -0.03 -11.46 -17.46
C ALA A 415 -1.03 -11.37 -18.63
N ARG A 416 -1.08 -12.39 -19.49
CA ARG A 416 -2.11 -12.49 -20.55
C ARG A 416 -3.49 -12.67 -19.96
N VAL A 417 -3.67 -13.55 -18.97
CA VAL A 417 -4.96 -13.74 -18.30
C VAL A 417 -5.41 -12.43 -17.66
N ALA A 418 -4.52 -11.77 -16.91
CA ALA A 418 -4.79 -10.50 -16.27
C ALA A 418 -5.26 -9.42 -17.28
N ARG A 419 -4.56 -9.26 -18.40
CA ARG A 419 -4.97 -8.33 -19.47
C ARG A 419 -6.31 -8.73 -20.09
N ASN A 420 -6.49 -10.02 -20.38
CA ASN A 420 -7.70 -10.52 -21.01
C ASN A 420 -8.95 -10.36 -20.12
N THR A 421 -8.82 -10.39 -18.80
CA THR A 421 -9.90 -10.02 -17.89
C THR A 421 -10.48 -8.65 -18.24
N GLN A 422 -9.63 -7.64 -18.47
CA GLN A 422 -10.10 -6.31 -18.85
C GLN A 422 -10.67 -6.26 -20.27
N LEU A 423 -10.03 -6.96 -21.23
CA LEU A 423 -10.52 -7.00 -22.62
C LEU A 423 -11.91 -7.64 -22.70
N ILE A 424 -12.16 -8.74 -21.98
CA ILE A 424 -13.48 -9.37 -21.91
C ILE A 424 -14.50 -8.40 -21.30
N LEU A 425 -14.15 -7.70 -20.21
CA LEU A 425 -15.02 -6.69 -19.62
C LEU A 425 -15.37 -5.57 -20.62
N GLN A 426 -14.41 -5.13 -21.44
CA GLN A 426 -14.63 -4.08 -22.45
C GLN A 426 -15.48 -4.56 -23.63
N GLU A 427 -15.21 -5.74 -24.17
CA GLU A 427 -15.66 -6.15 -25.50
C GLU A 427 -16.84 -7.13 -25.47
N GLU A 428 -17.04 -7.89 -24.38
CA GLU A 428 -18.03 -8.99 -24.35
C GLU A 428 -19.20 -8.76 -23.40
N THR A 429 -19.04 -7.93 -22.35
CA THR A 429 -20.02 -7.86 -21.25
C THR A 429 -21.13 -6.82 -21.43
N GLY A 430 -20.95 -5.84 -22.32
CA GLY A 430 -21.86 -4.68 -22.45
C GLY A 430 -21.79 -3.66 -21.30
N ILE A 431 -20.87 -3.82 -20.33
CA ILE A 431 -20.75 -2.90 -19.17
C ILE A 431 -20.40 -1.46 -19.61
N CYS A 432 -19.79 -1.28 -20.77
CA CYS A 432 -19.48 0.05 -21.33
C CYS A 432 -20.70 0.80 -21.87
N ASP A 433 -21.84 0.15 -22.07
CA ASP A 433 -23.00 0.74 -22.76
C ASP A 433 -23.76 1.77 -21.90
N VAL A 434 -23.58 1.76 -20.58
CA VAL A 434 -24.31 2.63 -19.64
C VAL A 434 -23.34 3.32 -18.67
N ALA A 435 -23.44 4.65 -18.55
CA ALA A 435 -22.69 5.42 -17.57
C ALA A 435 -23.30 5.28 -16.16
N ASP A 436 -22.47 4.96 -15.17
CA ASP A 436 -22.85 4.72 -13.76
C ASP A 436 -24.14 3.89 -13.62
N PRO A 437 -24.11 2.61 -14.03
CA PRO A 437 -25.31 1.75 -14.08
C PRO A 437 -25.93 1.50 -12.70
N TRP A 438 -25.20 1.80 -11.61
CA TRP A 438 -25.71 1.72 -10.24
C TRP A 438 -26.44 2.97 -9.76
N GLY A 439 -26.36 4.08 -10.49
CA GLY A 439 -27.00 5.32 -10.05
C GLY A 439 -28.52 5.16 -9.96
N GLY A 440 -29.07 5.52 -8.80
CA GLY A 440 -30.48 5.28 -8.44
C GLY A 440 -30.75 3.93 -7.77
N SER A 441 -29.76 3.05 -7.59
CA SER A 441 -29.90 1.87 -6.73
C SER A 441 -30.02 2.29 -5.27
N TYR A 442 -31.13 1.91 -4.61
CA TYR A 442 -31.39 2.26 -3.20
C TYR A 442 -30.20 1.98 -2.28
N MET A 443 -29.60 0.79 -2.44
CA MET A 443 -28.46 0.38 -1.62
C MET A 443 -27.20 1.17 -1.97
N MET A 444 -26.89 1.35 -3.27
CA MET A 444 -25.63 1.97 -3.67
C MET A 444 -25.56 3.44 -3.28
N GLU A 445 -26.67 4.18 -3.42
CA GLU A 445 -26.72 5.58 -3.01
C GLU A 445 -26.61 5.73 -1.50
N SER A 446 -27.32 4.91 -0.71
CA SER A 446 -27.18 4.93 0.75
C SER A 446 -25.76 4.59 1.20
N LEU A 447 -25.14 3.54 0.62
CA LEU A 447 -23.77 3.15 0.96
C LEU A 447 -22.74 4.22 0.57
N THR A 448 -22.97 4.89 -0.56
CA THR A 448 -22.13 6.02 -1.01
C THR A 448 -22.20 7.19 -0.03
N ASP A 449 -23.39 7.53 0.45
CA ASP A 449 -23.60 8.60 1.44
C ASP A 449 -22.99 8.26 2.81
N GLU A 450 -23.17 7.01 3.28
CA GLU A 450 -22.58 6.55 4.53
C GLU A 450 -21.05 6.58 4.49
N LEU A 451 -20.42 6.11 3.40
CA LEU A 451 -18.97 6.18 3.23
C LEU A 451 -18.47 7.62 3.10
N TYR A 452 -19.20 8.48 2.39
CA TYR A 452 -18.89 9.91 2.31
C TYR A 452 -18.80 10.52 3.71
N HIS A 453 -19.80 10.28 4.57
CA HIS A 453 -19.83 10.84 5.92
C HIS A 453 -18.73 10.26 6.82
N LYS A 454 -18.45 8.96 6.72
CA LYS A 454 -17.36 8.31 7.46
C LYS A 454 -16.00 8.92 7.10
N ALA A 455 -15.69 9.04 5.81
CA ALA A 455 -14.42 9.60 5.38
C ALA A 455 -14.32 11.09 5.70
N LYS A 456 -15.40 11.86 5.51
CA LYS A 456 -15.44 13.28 5.88
C LYS A 456 -15.13 13.50 7.36
N ALA A 457 -15.67 12.66 8.25
CA ALA A 457 -15.38 12.73 9.69
C ALA A 457 -13.90 12.45 10.01
N ILE A 458 -13.25 11.54 9.27
CA ILE A 458 -11.81 11.28 9.42
C ILE A 458 -11.00 12.47 8.88
N ILE A 459 -11.37 13.03 7.72
CA ILE A 459 -10.72 14.23 7.15
C ILE A 459 -10.82 15.41 8.11
N ASP A 460 -11.96 15.61 8.77
CA ASP A 460 -12.14 16.68 9.74
C ASP A 460 -11.19 16.53 10.93
N GLN A 461 -10.99 15.30 11.43
CA GLN A 461 -9.99 15.03 12.47
C GLN A 461 -8.55 15.32 11.99
N VAL A 462 -8.23 15.02 10.73
CA VAL A 462 -6.92 15.33 10.13
C VAL A 462 -6.71 16.85 10.05
N GLU A 463 -7.70 17.59 9.54
CA GLU A 463 -7.62 19.05 9.40
C GLU A 463 -7.57 19.74 10.77
N GLU A 464 -8.33 19.27 11.78
CA GLU A 464 -8.27 19.76 13.17
C GLU A 464 -6.88 19.60 13.81
N LYS A 465 -6.11 18.59 13.36
CA LYS A 465 -4.74 18.32 13.82
C LYS A 465 -3.66 18.99 12.96
N GLY A 466 -4.05 19.92 12.07
CA GLY A 466 -3.12 20.72 11.27
C GLY A 466 -2.78 20.11 9.91
N GLY A 467 -3.63 19.23 9.38
CA GLY A 467 -3.45 18.64 8.05
C GLY A 467 -2.65 17.34 8.07
N MET A 468 -2.52 16.73 6.89
CA MET A 468 -2.07 15.35 6.77
C MET A 468 -0.59 15.16 7.14
N THR A 469 0.28 16.13 6.81
CA THR A 469 1.69 16.13 7.22
C THR A 469 1.84 16.05 8.74
N ALA A 470 1.07 16.86 9.49
CA ALA A 470 1.09 16.85 10.95
C ALA A 470 0.49 15.55 11.51
N PHE A 471 -0.55 15.02 10.86
CA PHE A 471 -1.19 13.77 11.28
C PHE A 471 -0.25 12.55 11.12
N ILE A 472 0.58 12.54 10.07
CA ILE A 472 1.63 11.55 9.82
C ILE A 472 2.78 11.68 10.83
N ASN A 473 3.31 12.90 11.02
CA ASN A 473 4.46 13.13 11.92
C ASN A 473 4.18 12.75 13.38
N ASN A 474 2.92 12.80 13.80
CA ASN A 474 2.50 12.37 15.13
C ASN A 474 2.12 10.87 15.21
N GLY A 475 2.32 10.09 14.14
CA GLY A 475 2.09 8.65 14.09
C GLY A 475 0.62 8.20 14.00
N HIS A 476 -0.35 9.13 14.00
CA HIS A 476 -1.77 8.78 14.04
C HIS A 476 -2.22 8.00 12.79
N ALA A 477 -1.77 8.40 11.60
CA ALA A 477 -2.15 7.75 10.34
C ALA A 477 -1.76 6.26 10.33
N LYS A 478 -0.47 6.00 10.62
CA LYS A 478 0.09 4.64 10.65
C LYS A 478 -0.62 3.77 11.68
N LEU A 479 -0.87 4.29 12.88
CA LEU A 479 -1.56 3.56 13.95
C LEU A 479 -2.97 3.12 13.54
N MET A 480 -3.75 4.00 12.89
CA MET A 480 -5.11 3.66 12.43
C MET A 480 -5.10 2.53 11.39
N ILE A 481 -4.13 2.56 10.47
CA ILE A 481 -3.97 1.52 9.44
C ILE A 481 -3.54 0.19 10.06
N GLU A 482 -2.53 0.21 10.93
CA GLU A 482 -2.04 -0.97 11.63
C GLU A 482 -3.13 -1.61 12.51
N GLU A 483 -3.96 -0.80 13.20
CA GLU A 483 -5.08 -1.30 13.99
C GLU A 483 -6.13 -1.99 13.11
N SER A 484 -6.46 -1.39 11.95
CA SER A 484 -7.39 -2.00 10.99
C SER A 484 -6.85 -3.31 10.42
N ALA A 485 -5.57 -3.34 10.04
CA ALA A 485 -4.87 -4.54 9.56
C ALA A 485 -4.89 -5.67 10.60
N THR A 486 -4.60 -5.33 11.85
CA THR A 486 -4.53 -6.27 12.96
C THR A 486 -5.91 -6.86 13.29
N LYS A 487 -6.97 -6.03 13.30
CA LYS A 487 -8.36 -6.49 13.43
C LYS A 487 -8.76 -7.39 12.27
N LYS A 488 -8.33 -7.08 11.04
CA LYS A 488 -8.61 -7.92 9.87
C LYS A 488 -7.96 -9.30 10.02
N GLN A 489 -6.70 -9.37 10.47
CA GLN A 489 -6.03 -10.65 10.70
C GLN A 489 -6.74 -11.47 11.79
N GLY A 490 -7.14 -10.84 12.89
CA GLY A 490 -7.91 -11.51 13.95
C GLY A 490 -9.19 -12.18 13.44
N ARG A 491 -9.93 -11.52 12.53
CA ARG A 491 -11.13 -12.10 11.89
C ARG A 491 -10.81 -13.24 10.92
N ILE A 492 -9.70 -13.18 10.19
CA ILE A 492 -9.28 -14.25 9.27
C ILE A 492 -8.85 -15.49 10.06
N ASP A 493 -8.02 -15.30 11.09
CA ASP A 493 -7.46 -16.38 11.90
C ASP A 493 -8.51 -17.05 12.78
N SER A 494 -9.53 -16.30 13.22
CA SER A 494 -10.71 -16.86 13.90
C SER A 494 -11.69 -17.54 12.94
N GLY A 495 -11.54 -17.32 11.62
CA GLY A 495 -12.42 -17.85 10.58
C GLY A 495 -13.75 -17.11 10.41
N LYS A 496 -13.92 -15.94 11.05
CA LYS A 496 -15.07 -15.04 10.81
C LYS A 496 -15.08 -14.54 9.37
N ASP A 497 -13.93 -14.09 8.90
CA ASP A 497 -13.73 -13.73 7.50
C ASP A 497 -13.22 -14.98 6.77
N THR A 498 -14.02 -15.51 5.84
CA THR A 498 -13.64 -16.69 5.06
C THR A 498 -12.71 -16.29 3.90
N VAL A 499 -11.60 -17.01 3.79
CA VAL A 499 -10.68 -16.96 2.64
C VAL A 499 -10.64 -18.37 2.03
N VAL A 500 -11.34 -18.53 0.90
CA VAL A 500 -11.47 -19.83 0.20
C VAL A 500 -10.09 -20.35 -0.21
N GLY A 501 -9.81 -21.61 0.11
CA GLY A 501 -8.54 -22.28 -0.10
C GLY A 501 -7.50 -22.03 0.99
N VAL A 502 -7.68 -21.00 1.83
CA VAL A 502 -6.70 -20.64 2.88
C VAL A 502 -7.20 -20.99 4.28
N ASN A 503 -8.41 -20.62 4.69
CA ASN A 503 -8.94 -20.98 6.03
C ASN A 503 -10.20 -21.86 5.97
N LYS A 504 -10.76 -22.05 4.78
CA LYS A 504 -11.90 -22.93 4.51
C LYS A 504 -11.80 -23.49 3.10
N TYR A 505 -12.27 -24.72 2.90
CA TYR A 505 -12.17 -25.44 1.61
C TYR A 505 -10.69 -25.63 1.18
N ARG A 506 -9.83 -25.96 2.15
CA ARG A 506 -8.41 -26.27 1.91
C ARG A 506 -8.29 -27.58 1.12
N LEU A 507 -7.26 -27.66 0.29
CA LEU A 507 -6.89 -28.90 -0.37
C LEU A 507 -6.12 -29.80 0.61
N SER A 508 -5.93 -31.07 0.24
CA SER A 508 -4.96 -31.92 0.94
C SER A 508 -3.54 -31.47 0.58
N ALA A 509 -2.55 -31.78 1.42
CA ALA A 509 -1.16 -31.42 1.15
C ALA A 509 -0.62 -32.02 -0.17
N GLU A 510 -1.12 -33.19 -0.56
CA GLU A 510 -0.77 -33.84 -1.84
C GLU A 510 -1.36 -33.09 -3.03
N ASP A 511 -2.62 -32.66 -2.93
CA ASP A 511 -3.30 -31.89 -3.98
C ASP A 511 -2.68 -30.48 -4.13
N GLU A 512 -2.35 -29.81 -3.02
CA GLU A 512 -1.68 -28.49 -3.05
C GLU A 512 -0.34 -28.53 -3.79
N GLN A 513 0.40 -29.63 -3.66
CA GLN A 513 1.66 -29.80 -4.37
C GLN A 513 1.44 -29.88 -5.89
N SER A 514 0.34 -30.49 -6.33
CA SER A 514 0.00 -30.66 -7.75
C SER A 514 -0.50 -29.37 -8.42
N GLU A 515 -1.01 -28.41 -7.65
CA GLU A 515 -1.52 -27.13 -8.14
C GLU A 515 -0.51 -25.97 -8.06
N ARG A 516 0.76 -26.25 -7.71
CA ARG A 516 1.80 -25.22 -7.69
C ARG A 516 2.02 -24.64 -9.08
N VAL A 517 2.15 -23.32 -9.14
CA VAL A 517 2.43 -22.58 -10.38
C VAL A 517 3.93 -22.34 -10.52
N ASP A 518 4.41 -22.31 -11.76
CA ASP A 518 5.77 -21.88 -12.06
C ASP A 518 5.94 -20.41 -11.71
N VAL A 519 7.02 -20.09 -10.99
CA VAL A 519 7.33 -18.73 -10.54
C VAL A 519 8.54 -18.22 -11.31
N LEU A 520 8.45 -16.98 -11.80
CA LEU A 520 9.58 -16.33 -12.45
C LEU A 520 10.75 -16.17 -11.45
N GLN A 521 11.88 -16.80 -11.75
CA GLN A 521 13.11 -16.64 -10.99
C GLN A 521 13.99 -15.57 -11.65
N ILE A 522 14.51 -14.66 -10.84
CA ILE A 522 15.46 -13.62 -11.27
C ILE A 522 16.83 -13.99 -10.69
N ASP A 523 17.84 -14.08 -11.56
CA ASP A 523 19.22 -14.16 -11.12
C ASP A 523 19.75 -12.76 -10.80
N ASN A 524 19.62 -12.37 -9.53
CA ASN A 524 20.12 -11.10 -9.00
C ASN A 524 21.61 -10.89 -9.30
N THR A 525 22.42 -11.95 -9.29
CA THR A 525 23.86 -11.84 -9.48
C THR A 525 24.18 -11.37 -10.89
N GLU A 526 23.57 -12.00 -11.89
CA GLU A 526 23.76 -11.64 -13.30
C GLU A 526 23.26 -10.22 -13.58
N VAL A 527 22.08 -9.86 -13.05
CA VAL A 527 21.52 -8.50 -13.22
C VAL A 527 22.46 -7.46 -12.61
N ARG A 528 22.92 -7.69 -11.38
CA ARG A 528 23.81 -6.77 -10.67
C ARG A 528 25.15 -6.60 -11.37
N GLU A 529 25.79 -7.68 -11.81
CA GLU A 529 27.06 -7.60 -12.53
C GLU A 529 26.94 -6.79 -13.83
N LYS A 530 25.85 -7.00 -14.59
CA LYS A 530 25.58 -6.22 -15.81
C LYS A 530 25.34 -4.74 -15.51
N GLN A 531 24.55 -4.42 -14.47
CA GLN A 531 24.31 -3.03 -14.07
C GLN A 531 25.59 -2.33 -13.66
N ILE A 532 26.41 -2.96 -12.81
CA ILE A 532 27.69 -2.39 -12.36
C ILE A 532 28.63 -2.15 -13.55
N ALA A 533 28.73 -3.11 -14.47
CA ALA A 533 29.55 -2.97 -15.67
C ALA A 533 29.09 -1.80 -16.54
N ARG A 534 27.78 -1.66 -16.78
CA ARG A 534 27.19 -0.57 -17.57
C ARG A 534 27.41 0.79 -16.89
N MET A 535 27.14 0.89 -15.60
CA MET A 535 27.36 2.12 -14.82
C MET A 535 28.84 2.54 -14.87
N ASN A 536 29.78 1.60 -14.69
CA ASN A 536 31.20 1.88 -14.75
C ASN A 536 31.64 2.37 -16.15
N GLN A 537 31.05 1.82 -17.21
CA GLN A 537 31.28 2.31 -18.57
C GLN A 537 30.80 3.76 -18.72
N VAL A 538 29.58 4.07 -18.26
CA VAL A 538 29.03 5.44 -18.31
C VAL A 538 29.91 6.42 -17.53
N LYS A 539 30.39 6.04 -16.33
CA LYS A 539 31.32 6.85 -15.53
C LYS A 539 32.68 7.03 -16.20
N ALA A 540 33.17 6.03 -16.94
CA ALA A 540 34.45 6.13 -17.65
C ALA A 540 34.40 7.03 -18.89
N GLU A 541 33.24 7.16 -19.52
CA GLU A 541 33.05 7.91 -20.78
C GLU A 541 32.59 9.36 -20.57
N ARG A 542 32.07 9.71 -19.38
CA ARG A 542 31.55 11.06 -19.09
C ARG A 542 32.65 12.09 -18.85
N ASP A 543 32.29 13.37 -18.97
CA ASP A 543 33.11 14.47 -18.46
C ASP A 543 32.94 14.58 -16.94
N GLU A 544 33.90 14.06 -16.19
CA GLU A 544 33.86 14.03 -14.73
C GLU A 544 33.82 15.43 -14.11
N SER A 545 34.50 16.42 -14.70
CA SER A 545 34.52 17.78 -14.14
C SER A 545 33.14 18.41 -14.21
N LEU A 546 32.49 18.30 -15.38
CA LEU A 546 31.15 18.85 -15.58
C LEU A 546 30.10 18.11 -14.73
N ALA A 547 30.21 16.78 -14.60
CA ALA A 547 29.33 15.99 -13.74
C ALA A 547 29.40 16.46 -12.28
N GLN A 548 30.61 16.62 -11.72
CA GLN A 548 30.79 17.09 -10.35
C GLN A 548 30.32 18.55 -10.15
N GLU A 549 30.52 19.43 -11.13
CA GLU A 549 29.99 20.80 -11.09
C GLU A 549 28.45 20.83 -11.04
N ALA A 550 27.78 19.97 -11.83
CA ALA A 550 26.34 19.87 -11.84
C ALA A 550 25.77 19.31 -10.51
N LEU A 551 26.41 18.27 -9.96
CA LEU A 551 26.06 17.71 -8.65
C LEU A 551 26.24 18.75 -7.53
N ALA A 552 27.32 19.53 -7.56
CA ALA A 552 27.55 20.60 -6.59
C ALA A 552 26.49 21.70 -6.69
N ARG A 553 26.02 22.03 -7.90
CA ARG A 553 24.90 22.98 -8.10
C ARG A 553 23.59 22.42 -7.56
N LEU A 554 23.32 21.12 -7.77
CA LEU A 554 22.15 20.45 -7.22
C LEU A 554 22.14 20.50 -5.69
N GLU A 555 23.25 20.14 -5.06
CA GLU A 555 23.41 20.22 -3.60
C GLU A 555 23.24 21.67 -3.10
N ALA A 556 23.84 22.65 -3.78
CA ALA A 556 23.71 24.05 -3.41
C ALA A 556 22.26 24.56 -3.48
N SER A 557 21.49 24.12 -4.48
CA SER A 557 20.05 24.43 -4.57
C SER A 557 19.24 23.76 -3.44
N ALA A 558 19.56 22.50 -3.11
CA ALA A 558 18.90 21.77 -2.03
C ALA A 558 19.08 22.45 -0.66
N ARG A 559 20.22 23.12 -0.45
CA ARG A 559 20.51 23.90 0.78
C ARG A 559 19.80 25.26 0.84
N LYS A 560 19.16 25.72 -0.24
CA LYS A 560 18.42 27.00 -0.22
C LYS A 560 17.18 26.90 0.64
N THR A 561 16.94 27.96 1.41
CA THR A 561 15.72 28.14 2.23
C THR A 561 14.62 28.86 1.46
N GLN A 562 14.93 29.48 0.33
CA GLN A 562 13.96 30.11 -0.56
C GLN A 562 13.38 29.06 -1.52
N SER A 563 12.11 29.23 -1.88
CA SER A 563 11.46 28.38 -2.89
C SER A 563 12.14 28.56 -4.26
N THR A 564 12.50 27.45 -4.90
CA THR A 564 12.97 27.38 -6.29
C THR A 564 11.91 26.74 -7.19
N SER A 565 10.66 26.71 -6.73
CA SER A 565 9.63 25.91 -7.37
C SER A 565 9.07 26.55 -8.64
N ALA A 566 9.34 27.83 -8.90
CA ALA A 566 9.00 28.42 -10.19
C ALA A 566 9.67 27.61 -11.32
N GLY A 567 8.91 27.14 -12.30
CA GLY A 567 9.41 26.19 -13.31
C GLY A 567 10.53 26.75 -14.20
N ASN A 568 10.72 28.06 -14.24
CA ASN A 568 11.81 28.74 -14.96
C ASN A 568 12.94 29.22 -14.04
N ASP A 569 12.90 28.88 -12.75
CA ASP A 569 13.98 29.17 -11.81
C ASP A 569 15.22 28.35 -12.19
N PRO A 570 16.40 28.98 -12.37
CA PRO A 570 17.62 28.28 -12.75
C PRO A 570 18.12 27.30 -11.68
N ASP A 571 17.63 27.41 -10.45
CA ASP A 571 17.94 26.52 -9.34
C ASP A 571 16.82 25.52 -9.04
N ASN A 572 15.77 25.43 -9.88
CA ASN A 572 14.74 24.41 -9.73
C ASN A 572 15.36 23.00 -9.78
N LEU A 573 15.06 22.18 -8.77
CA LEU A 573 15.69 20.86 -8.59
C LEU A 573 15.46 19.92 -9.77
N MET A 574 14.27 19.98 -10.40
CA MET A 574 13.95 19.16 -11.57
C MET A 574 14.82 19.54 -12.76
N SER A 575 15.00 20.84 -13.01
CA SER A 575 15.87 21.36 -14.08
C SER A 575 17.33 20.95 -13.87
N LEU A 576 17.83 21.07 -12.64
CA LEU A 576 19.20 20.69 -12.28
C LEU A 576 19.42 19.17 -12.41
N CYS A 577 18.44 18.34 -12.04
CA CYS A 577 18.53 16.90 -12.24
C CYS A 577 18.53 16.51 -13.74
N ILE A 578 17.78 17.21 -14.60
CA ILE A 578 17.86 17.00 -16.06
C ILE A 578 19.27 17.34 -16.59
N GLU A 579 19.88 18.41 -16.07
CA GLU A 579 21.27 18.76 -16.40
C GLU A 579 22.25 17.67 -15.94
N CYS A 580 22.10 17.15 -14.72
CA CYS A 580 22.89 16.04 -14.20
C CYS A 580 22.71 14.76 -15.05
N ALA A 581 21.48 14.42 -15.42
CA ALA A 581 21.18 13.29 -16.29
C ALA A 581 21.86 13.41 -17.66
N ARG A 582 21.81 14.61 -18.28
CA ARG A 582 22.49 14.90 -19.54
C ARG A 582 24.01 14.72 -19.41
N LEU A 583 24.58 15.09 -18.28
CA LEU A 583 26.01 14.94 -17.96
C LEU A 583 26.37 13.55 -17.41
N ARG A 584 25.45 12.59 -17.48
CA ARG A 584 25.66 11.18 -17.10
C ARG A 584 26.03 11.00 -15.62
N CYS A 585 25.50 11.85 -14.74
CA CYS A 585 25.46 11.57 -13.31
C CYS A 585 24.54 10.38 -13.03
N THR A 586 24.87 9.59 -12.01
CA THR A 586 24.04 8.46 -11.60
C THR A 586 22.88 8.88 -10.71
N LEU A 587 21.92 7.97 -10.55
CA LEU A 587 20.82 8.08 -9.61
C LEU A 587 21.34 8.27 -8.19
N GLY A 588 22.28 7.42 -7.77
CA GLY A 588 22.91 7.47 -6.46
C GLY A 588 23.67 8.77 -6.21
N GLU A 589 24.42 9.28 -7.20
CA GLU A 589 25.13 10.56 -7.08
C GLU A 589 24.17 11.74 -6.88
N MET A 590 23.09 11.82 -7.68
CA MET A 590 22.08 12.86 -7.54
C MET A 590 21.33 12.75 -6.21
N SER A 591 20.96 11.54 -5.80
CA SER A 591 20.31 11.29 -4.50
C SER A 591 21.23 11.64 -3.34
N GLN A 592 22.53 11.33 -3.42
CA GLN A 592 23.51 11.67 -2.40
C GLN A 592 23.73 13.18 -2.29
N ALA A 593 23.76 13.91 -3.40
CA ALA A 593 23.87 15.38 -3.40
C ALA A 593 22.70 16.03 -2.63
N LEU A 594 21.49 15.51 -2.78
CA LEU A 594 20.30 15.95 -2.02
C LEU A 594 20.37 15.49 -0.56
N GLU A 595 20.82 14.26 -0.31
CA GLU A 595 21.03 13.71 1.03
C GLU A 595 22.05 14.53 1.84
N ASN A 596 23.12 15.03 1.23
CA ASN A 596 24.09 15.90 1.89
C ASN A 596 23.45 17.18 2.46
N ALA A 597 22.34 17.65 1.87
CA ALA A 597 21.60 18.81 2.32
C ALA A 597 20.58 18.49 3.42
N TRP A 598 19.91 17.34 3.34
CA TRP A 598 18.70 17.05 4.12
C TRP A 598 18.80 15.83 5.06
N GLY A 599 19.77 14.95 4.83
CA GLY A 599 19.86 13.62 5.45
C GLY A 599 18.81 12.64 4.96
N ARG A 600 18.82 11.42 5.52
CA ARG A 600 17.78 10.40 5.32
C ARG A 600 16.79 10.36 6.47
N HIS A 601 15.52 10.10 6.15
CA HIS A 601 14.48 9.89 7.15
C HIS A 601 14.68 8.56 7.88
N VAL A 602 14.49 8.58 9.20
CA VAL A 602 14.47 7.40 10.06
C VAL A 602 13.06 7.28 10.64
N PRO A 603 12.30 6.21 10.33
CA PRO A 603 10.93 6.04 10.82
C PRO A 603 10.90 5.67 12.31
N ASP A 604 9.79 5.99 12.97
CA ASP A 604 9.49 5.48 14.32
C ASP A 604 9.06 3.99 14.26
N THR A 605 9.39 3.24 15.30
CA THR A 605 9.23 1.77 15.38
C THR A 605 8.03 1.31 16.23
N GLY A 606 7.12 2.22 16.61
CA GLY A 606 5.92 1.91 17.39
C GLY A 606 5.08 0.74 16.84
N MET A 607 4.32 0.06 17.70
CA MET A 607 3.41 -1.03 17.34
C MET A 607 2.08 -0.95 18.09
N VAL A 608 1.02 -1.47 17.48
CA VAL A 608 -0.29 -1.68 18.12
C VAL A 608 -0.23 -2.86 19.09
N GLN A 609 -0.91 -2.75 20.24
CA GLN A 609 -1.10 -3.86 21.21
C GLN A 609 -2.59 -4.05 21.52
N GLY A 610 -3.01 -5.30 21.76
CA GLY A 610 -4.35 -5.70 22.18
C GLY A 610 -5.41 -5.79 21.07
N ALA A 611 -5.16 -5.22 19.89
CA ALA A 611 -6.12 -5.21 18.78
C ALA A 611 -6.35 -6.62 18.20
N TYR A 612 -5.30 -7.46 18.14
CA TYR A 612 -5.41 -8.82 17.62
C TYR A 612 -6.22 -9.69 18.58
N ALA A 613 -5.85 -9.73 19.86
CA ALA A 613 -6.55 -10.49 20.90
C ALA A 613 -8.03 -10.12 20.98
N ALA A 614 -8.33 -8.81 21.03
CA ALA A 614 -9.71 -8.32 21.10
C ALA A 614 -10.54 -8.78 19.88
N SER A 615 -9.96 -8.69 18.68
CA SER A 615 -10.66 -9.11 17.47
C SER A 615 -10.80 -10.63 17.36
N PHE A 616 -9.74 -11.40 17.63
CA PHE A 616 -9.75 -12.85 17.56
C PHE A 616 -10.75 -13.45 18.55
N ASN A 617 -10.72 -13.00 19.80
CA ASN A 617 -11.59 -13.53 20.86
C ASN A 617 -13.07 -13.16 20.65
N ALA A 618 -13.36 -11.95 20.18
CA ALA A 618 -14.73 -11.53 19.87
C ALA A 618 -15.37 -12.32 18.72
N ASN A 619 -14.56 -12.99 17.88
CA ASN A 619 -14.99 -13.64 16.66
C ASN A 619 -14.71 -15.16 16.65
N SER A 620 -14.32 -15.73 17.78
CA SER A 620 -14.01 -17.16 17.90
C SER A 620 -15.20 -17.97 18.42
N SER A 621 -15.36 -19.20 17.92
CA SER A 621 -16.16 -20.21 18.61
C SER A 621 -15.47 -20.65 19.90
N GLU A 622 -16.21 -21.30 20.81
CA GLU A 622 -15.64 -21.81 22.08
C GLU A 622 -14.37 -22.65 21.86
N ASP A 623 -14.36 -23.52 20.84
CA ASP A 623 -13.20 -24.34 20.50
C ASP A 623 -11.96 -23.52 20.08
N LYS A 624 -12.15 -22.44 19.32
CA LYS A 624 -11.04 -21.58 18.85
C LYS A 624 -10.52 -20.64 19.92
N ALA A 625 -11.38 -20.22 20.86
CA ALA A 625 -10.94 -19.51 22.04
C ALA A 625 -9.99 -20.38 22.90
N GLY A 626 -10.20 -21.70 22.90
CA GLY A 626 -9.30 -22.67 23.55
C GLY A 626 -7.90 -22.73 22.94
N GLU A 627 -7.76 -22.51 21.63
CA GLU A 627 -6.44 -22.47 20.96
C GLU A 627 -5.58 -21.31 21.48
N TYR A 628 -6.15 -20.11 21.56
CA TYR A 628 -5.46 -18.91 22.06
C TYR A 628 -4.99 -19.10 23.50
N GLU A 629 -5.89 -19.56 24.37
CA GLU A 629 -5.61 -19.83 25.78
C GLU A 629 -4.52 -20.90 25.98
N SER A 630 -4.46 -21.89 25.08
CA SER A 630 -3.44 -22.94 25.14
C SER A 630 -2.02 -22.41 24.89
N ILE A 631 -1.89 -21.40 24.02
CA ILE A 631 -0.59 -20.79 23.71
C ILE A 631 -0.13 -19.90 24.85
N LEU A 632 -1.03 -19.10 25.44
CA LEU A 632 -0.72 -18.32 26.64
C LEU A 632 -0.15 -19.21 27.75
N LYS A 633 -0.80 -20.35 28.03
CA LYS A 633 -0.29 -21.33 29.01
C LYS A 633 1.06 -21.92 28.64
N ALA A 634 1.30 -22.16 27.36
CA ALA A 634 2.60 -22.67 26.89
C ALA A 634 3.72 -21.62 27.07
N VAL A 635 3.42 -20.35 26.84
CA VAL A 635 4.33 -19.21 27.07
C VAL A 635 4.60 -19.00 28.56
N GLU A 636 3.56 -19.08 29.42
CA GLU A 636 3.72 -19.04 30.88
C GLU A 636 4.57 -20.22 31.40
N GLY A 637 4.39 -21.41 30.82
CA GLY A 637 5.21 -22.58 31.12
C GLY A 637 6.68 -22.39 30.71
N PHE A 638 6.91 -21.74 29.56
CA PHE A 638 8.26 -21.34 29.13
C PHE A 638 8.86 -20.33 30.10
N GLU A 639 8.12 -19.28 30.48
CA GLU A 639 8.60 -18.27 31.44
C GLU A 639 8.94 -18.88 32.80
N THR A 640 8.17 -19.87 33.25
CA THR A 640 8.42 -20.59 34.50
C THR A 640 9.69 -21.44 34.46
N SER A 641 10.00 -22.06 33.31
CA SER A 641 11.17 -22.94 33.14
C SER A 641 12.46 -22.17 32.84
N GLU A 642 12.38 -21.18 31.95
CA GLU A 642 13.55 -20.41 31.48
C GLU A 642 13.80 -19.12 32.29
N GLY A 643 12.87 -18.74 33.18
CA GLY A 643 12.98 -17.54 34.03
C GLY A 643 12.70 -16.22 33.32
N ARG A 644 12.29 -16.26 32.04
CA ARG A 644 11.88 -15.11 31.23
C ARG A 644 10.97 -15.54 30.09
N ARG A 645 10.21 -14.59 29.54
CA ARG A 645 9.36 -14.83 28.36
C ARG A 645 10.18 -15.20 27.12
N PRO A 646 9.58 -15.95 26.19
CA PRO A 646 10.19 -16.15 24.88
C PRO A 646 10.29 -14.79 24.17
N ARG A 647 11.51 -14.43 23.79
CA ARG A 647 11.85 -13.14 23.18
C ARG A 647 12.16 -13.30 21.70
N ILE A 648 11.47 -12.54 20.86
CA ILE A 648 11.62 -12.55 19.40
C ILE A 648 11.99 -11.17 18.85
N LEU A 649 12.97 -11.11 17.96
CA LEU A 649 13.23 -9.95 17.10
C LEU A 649 12.53 -10.17 15.75
N VAL A 650 11.51 -9.36 15.45
CA VAL A 650 10.90 -9.34 14.12
C VAL A 650 11.69 -8.37 13.24
N ALA A 651 12.41 -8.90 12.25
CA ALA A 651 13.40 -8.16 11.48
C ALA A 651 13.02 -7.99 10.00
N LYS A 652 13.43 -6.85 9.44
CA LYS A 652 13.40 -6.53 8.01
C LYS A 652 14.83 -6.34 7.53
N MET A 653 15.22 -7.03 6.46
CA MET A 653 16.57 -6.92 5.88
C MET A 653 16.52 -6.41 4.44
N GLY A 654 17.59 -5.76 4.01
CA GLY A 654 17.68 -5.19 2.66
C GLY A 654 16.74 -3.99 2.49
N GLN A 655 16.35 -3.66 1.27
CA GLN A 655 15.52 -2.49 0.99
C GLN A 655 14.01 -2.74 1.13
N ASP A 656 13.61 -3.91 1.61
CA ASP A 656 12.21 -4.33 1.70
C ASP A 656 11.40 -3.49 2.71
N GLY A 657 10.51 -2.65 2.16
CA GLY A 657 9.63 -1.77 2.91
C GLY A 657 8.31 -2.41 3.36
N HIS A 658 8.00 -3.65 3.00
CA HIS A 658 6.73 -4.29 3.39
C HIS A 658 6.74 -4.64 4.88
N ASP A 659 5.99 -3.89 5.70
CA ASP A 659 5.99 -4.06 7.15
C ASP A 659 4.66 -4.57 7.72
N ARG A 660 3.57 -4.60 6.96
CA ARG A 660 2.27 -5.11 7.42
C ARG A 660 2.36 -6.47 8.11
N GLY A 661 2.93 -7.47 7.43
CA GLY A 661 3.06 -8.83 7.98
C GLY A 661 3.92 -8.85 9.24
N ALA A 662 5.04 -8.13 9.24
CA ALA A 662 5.93 -7.99 10.39
C ALA A 662 5.23 -7.34 11.59
N LYS A 663 4.48 -6.26 11.37
CA LYS A 663 3.75 -5.52 12.42
C LYS A 663 2.58 -6.31 13.00
N VAL A 664 1.83 -7.01 12.15
CA VAL A 664 0.74 -7.90 12.58
C VAL A 664 1.27 -9.09 13.38
N ILE A 665 2.37 -9.71 12.95
CA ILE A 665 3.05 -10.76 13.72
C ILE A 665 3.56 -10.21 15.05
N ALA A 666 4.23 -9.05 15.05
CA ALA A 666 4.73 -8.44 16.28
C ALA A 666 3.61 -8.16 17.29
N SER A 667 2.51 -7.53 16.83
CA SER A 667 1.33 -7.27 17.65
C SER A 667 0.70 -8.55 18.18
N GLY A 668 0.50 -9.55 17.31
CA GLY A 668 -0.13 -10.82 17.68
C GLY A 668 0.72 -11.67 18.63
N PHE A 669 2.05 -11.69 18.46
CA PHE A 669 2.97 -12.39 19.38
C PHE A 669 3.03 -11.71 20.74
N ALA A 670 3.04 -10.38 20.77
CA ALA A 670 2.97 -9.62 22.03
C ALA A 670 1.66 -9.91 22.78
N ASP A 671 0.53 -9.95 22.07
CA ASP A 671 -0.78 -10.34 22.62
C ASP A 671 -0.79 -11.80 23.15
N LEU A 672 0.05 -12.68 22.58
CA LEU A 672 0.26 -14.06 23.01
C LEU A 672 1.33 -14.23 24.11
N GLY A 673 1.87 -13.14 24.66
CA GLY A 673 2.76 -13.15 25.81
C GLY A 673 4.26 -13.23 25.49
N PHE A 674 4.66 -13.14 24.22
CA PHE A 674 6.08 -13.00 23.84
C PHE A 674 6.59 -11.60 24.18
N ASP A 675 7.89 -11.51 24.50
CA ASP A 675 8.60 -10.24 24.47
C ASP A 675 9.04 -9.98 23.02
N VAL A 676 8.56 -8.89 22.42
CA VAL A 676 8.75 -8.63 20.98
C VAL A 676 9.55 -7.36 20.77
N ASP A 677 10.70 -7.51 20.10
CA ASP A 677 11.45 -6.40 19.54
C ASP A 677 11.10 -6.25 18.06
N VAL A 678 10.82 -5.03 17.61
CA VAL A 678 10.60 -4.73 16.19
C VAL A 678 11.83 -4.05 15.62
N GLY A 679 12.51 -4.73 14.70
CA GLY A 679 13.69 -4.20 14.01
C GLY A 679 13.33 -2.97 13.15
N PRO A 680 14.21 -1.95 13.09
CA PRO A 680 14.10 -0.88 12.11
C PRO A 680 14.05 -1.41 10.68
N LEU A 681 13.46 -0.63 9.78
CA LEU A 681 13.55 -0.91 8.35
C LEU A 681 14.99 -0.73 7.85
N PHE A 682 15.31 -1.43 6.76
CA PHE A 682 16.55 -1.27 5.98
C PHE A 682 17.86 -1.70 6.64
N GLN A 683 17.76 -2.62 7.59
CA GLN A 683 18.94 -3.19 8.23
C GLN A 683 19.67 -4.16 7.28
N THR A 684 20.98 -4.15 7.39
CA THR A 684 21.84 -5.21 6.84
C THR A 684 21.75 -6.46 7.71
N PRO A 685 22.11 -7.65 7.18
CA PRO A 685 22.19 -8.86 7.99
C PRO A 685 23.06 -8.73 9.24
N LYS A 686 24.15 -7.96 9.14
CA LYS A 686 25.05 -7.68 10.27
C LYS A 686 24.40 -6.80 11.33
N GLU A 687 23.67 -5.75 10.94
CA GLU A 687 22.93 -4.89 11.87
C GLU A 687 21.85 -5.67 12.62
N VAL A 688 21.13 -6.57 11.93
CA VAL A 688 20.15 -7.48 12.56
C VAL A 688 20.83 -8.43 13.55
N ALA A 689 21.96 -9.05 13.18
CA ALA A 689 22.70 -9.95 14.06
C ALA A 689 23.17 -9.25 15.34
N LEU A 690 23.72 -8.03 15.22
CA LEU A 690 24.15 -7.23 16.37
C LEU A 690 22.97 -6.87 17.28
N GLN A 691 21.85 -6.41 16.71
CA GLN A 691 20.66 -6.09 17.48
C GLN A 691 20.10 -7.31 18.22
N ALA A 692 20.09 -8.48 17.57
CA ALA A 692 19.62 -9.71 18.18
C ALA A 692 20.46 -10.13 19.40
N ILE A 693 21.78 -9.95 19.32
CA ILE A 693 22.72 -10.22 20.42
C ILE A 693 22.54 -9.20 21.54
N ASP A 694 22.46 -7.90 21.21
CA ASP A 694 22.29 -6.83 22.20
C ASP A 694 20.97 -6.96 22.98
N SER A 695 19.91 -7.45 22.31
CA SER A 695 18.61 -7.74 22.93
C SER A 695 18.52 -9.11 23.61
N ASP A 696 19.52 -9.98 23.47
CA ASP A 696 19.51 -11.36 23.97
C ASP A 696 18.23 -12.12 23.56
N VAL A 697 17.91 -12.10 22.26
CA VAL A 697 16.68 -12.74 21.74
C VAL A 697 16.88 -14.24 21.57
N HIS A 698 15.80 -15.01 21.74
CA HIS A 698 15.82 -16.44 21.47
C HIS A 698 15.66 -16.73 19.98
N VAL A 699 14.89 -15.87 19.29
CA VAL A 699 14.49 -16.06 17.89
C VAL A 699 14.59 -14.75 17.11
N ILE A 700 15.10 -14.83 15.89
CA ILE A 700 14.95 -13.79 14.87
C ILE A 700 13.90 -14.26 13.85
N GLY A 701 12.78 -13.54 13.78
CA GLY A 701 11.76 -13.72 12.76
C GLY A 701 12.00 -12.76 11.59
N VAL A 702 12.60 -13.26 10.51
CA VAL A 702 12.85 -12.47 9.29
C VAL A 702 11.58 -12.42 8.45
N SER A 703 11.05 -11.23 8.23
CA SER A 703 9.93 -11.01 7.31
C SER A 703 10.46 -10.51 5.96
N SER A 704 10.39 -11.36 4.92
CA SER A 704 10.93 -11.12 3.57
C SER A 704 9.83 -11.20 2.52
N GLN A 705 9.61 -10.11 1.78
CA GLN A 705 8.60 -9.97 0.73
C GLN A 705 9.18 -9.40 -0.57
N ALA A 706 10.47 -9.09 -0.61
CA ALA A 706 11.16 -8.53 -1.78
C ALA A 706 12.12 -9.50 -2.48
N ALA A 707 11.93 -10.81 -2.30
CA ALA A 707 12.71 -11.88 -2.93
C ALA A 707 14.23 -11.93 -2.61
N GLY A 708 14.73 -11.11 -1.69
CA GLY A 708 16.13 -11.13 -1.24
C GLY A 708 16.50 -12.30 -0.31
N HIS A 709 15.57 -13.20 0.02
CA HIS A 709 15.72 -14.25 1.04
C HIS A 709 16.88 -15.21 0.75
N LYS A 710 17.16 -15.54 -0.52
CA LYS A 710 18.27 -16.45 -0.86
C LYS A 710 19.66 -15.84 -0.63
N THR A 711 19.74 -14.52 -0.54
CA THR A 711 21.01 -13.79 -0.31
C THR A 711 21.12 -13.36 1.15
N LEU A 712 20.06 -12.77 1.71
CA LEU A 712 20.10 -12.10 3.00
C LEU A 712 20.01 -13.07 4.19
N LEU A 713 19.24 -14.17 4.11
CA LEU A 713 19.15 -15.16 5.19
C LEU A 713 20.47 -15.93 5.39
N PRO A 714 21.14 -16.44 4.33
CA PRO A 714 22.46 -17.05 4.50
C PRO A 714 23.50 -16.07 5.05
N ALA A 715 23.46 -14.80 4.62
CA ALA A 715 24.33 -13.76 5.16
C ALA A 715 24.08 -13.53 6.66
N LEU A 716 22.82 -13.46 7.11
CA LEU A 716 22.48 -13.34 8.53
C LEU A 716 23.00 -14.52 9.34
N LYS A 717 22.80 -15.75 8.85
CA LYS A 717 23.27 -16.95 9.54
C LYS A 717 24.80 -16.97 9.66
N LYS A 718 25.50 -16.50 8.63
CA LYS A 718 26.96 -16.32 8.66
C LYS A 718 27.38 -15.28 9.71
N GLU A 719 26.76 -14.11 9.74
CA GLU A 719 27.07 -13.05 10.72
C GLU A 719 26.85 -13.53 12.17
N LEU A 720 25.74 -14.22 12.45
CA LEU A 720 25.48 -14.81 13.78
C LEU A 720 26.58 -15.80 14.18
N LYS A 721 27.01 -16.67 13.26
CA LYS A 721 28.08 -17.62 13.52
C LYS A 721 29.42 -16.93 13.79
N ASP A 722 29.76 -15.94 12.98
CA ASP A 722 31.00 -15.17 13.11
C ASP A 722 31.04 -14.38 14.44
N LEU A 723 29.87 -13.97 14.95
CA LEU A 723 29.70 -13.30 16.25
C LEU A 723 29.50 -14.27 17.44
N GLY A 724 29.55 -15.59 17.22
CA GLY A 724 29.39 -16.59 18.29
C GLY A 724 27.95 -16.80 18.79
N ALA A 725 26.96 -16.32 18.05
CA ALA A 725 25.53 -16.34 18.39
C ALA A 725 24.72 -17.38 17.58
N ASP A 726 25.36 -18.49 17.17
CA ASP A 726 24.75 -19.51 16.31
C ASP A 726 23.56 -20.26 16.96
N HIS A 727 23.42 -20.12 18.29
CA HIS A 727 22.33 -20.67 19.09
C HIS A 727 21.01 -19.92 18.91
N ILE A 728 21.03 -18.67 18.40
CA ILE A 728 19.82 -17.91 18.13
C ILE A 728 19.08 -18.55 16.95
N VAL A 729 17.80 -18.89 17.14
CA VAL A 729 16.97 -19.49 16.11
C VAL A 729 16.62 -18.45 15.06
N VAL A 730 16.74 -18.79 13.78
CA VAL A 730 16.27 -17.93 12.68
C VAL A 730 15.06 -18.59 12.03
N VAL A 731 13.95 -17.87 11.90
CA VAL A 731 12.78 -18.30 11.12
C VAL A 731 12.51 -17.27 10.03
N ALA A 732 11.95 -17.72 8.90
CA ALA A 732 11.62 -16.86 7.78
C ALA A 732 10.11 -16.83 7.54
N GLY A 733 9.58 -15.70 7.09
CA GLY A 733 8.21 -15.61 6.62
C GLY A 733 8.02 -14.49 5.61
N GLY A 734 6.86 -14.45 4.97
CA GLY A 734 6.56 -13.52 3.88
C GLY A 734 6.41 -14.24 2.54
N VAL A 735 6.64 -13.53 1.43
CA VAL A 735 6.47 -14.08 0.08
C VAL A 735 7.74 -14.84 -0.29
N ILE A 736 7.78 -16.12 0.09
CA ILE A 736 8.86 -17.04 -0.22
C ILE A 736 8.28 -18.17 -1.07
N PRO A 737 8.72 -18.34 -2.33
CA PRO A 737 8.22 -19.43 -3.17
C PRO A 737 8.46 -20.79 -2.53
N PRO A 738 7.51 -21.74 -2.57
CA PRO A 738 7.69 -23.08 -1.98
C PRO A 738 8.91 -23.84 -2.50
N GLN A 739 9.35 -23.56 -3.73
CA GLN A 739 10.57 -24.13 -4.32
C GLN A 739 11.86 -23.70 -3.61
N ASP A 740 11.86 -22.57 -2.92
CA ASP A 740 13.02 -22.06 -2.17
C ASP A 740 13.07 -22.58 -0.72
N TYR A 741 12.05 -23.30 -0.26
CA TYR A 741 11.99 -23.79 1.12
C TYR A 741 13.11 -24.79 1.41
N ASP A 742 13.36 -25.71 0.49
CA ASP A 742 14.43 -26.71 0.64
C ASP A 742 15.81 -26.05 0.68
N PHE A 743 16.02 -24.99 -0.12
CA PHE A 743 17.24 -24.19 -0.04
C PHE A 743 17.42 -23.62 1.37
N LEU A 744 16.41 -22.92 1.92
CA LEU A 744 16.50 -22.25 3.21
C LEU A 744 16.61 -23.22 4.41
N LEU A 745 15.87 -24.34 4.38
CA LEU A 745 15.76 -25.29 5.49
C LEU A 745 16.88 -26.34 5.48
N LYS A 746 17.32 -26.79 4.29
CA LYS A 746 18.22 -27.95 4.15
C LYS A 746 19.58 -27.60 3.57
N GLU A 747 19.62 -26.82 2.48
CA GLU A 747 20.86 -26.54 1.75
C GLU A 747 21.71 -25.48 2.44
N SER A 748 21.16 -24.28 2.64
CA SER A 748 21.83 -23.17 3.33
C SER A 748 21.72 -23.29 4.86
N LYS A 749 20.71 -24.03 5.35
CA LYS A 749 20.34 -24.14 6.78
C LYS A 749 20.23 -22.76 7.44
N SER A 750 19.72 -21.78 6.69
CA SER A 750 19.59 -20.40 7.13
C SER A 750 18.30 -20.11 7.89
N ALA A 751 17.34 -21.05 7.89
CA ALA A 751 16.11 -20.95 8.67
C ALA A 751 15.73 -22.31 9.30
N GLY A 752 15.14 -22.28 10.50
CA GLY A 752 14.57 -23.43 11.19
C GLY A 752 13.10 -23.71 10.82
N ALA A 753 12.38 -22.69 10.34
CA ALA A 753 11.04 -22.81 9.77
C ALA A 753 10.77 -21.69 8.76
N VAL A 754 9.84 -21.94 7.84
CA VAL A 754 9.33 -20.97 6.86
C VAL A 754 7.82 -20.83 7.00
N PHE A 755 7.33 -19.59 7.10
CA PHE A 755 5.92 -19.22 7.27
C PHE A 755 5.43 -18.40 6.07
N GLY A 756 4.76 -19.06 5.12
CA GLY A 756 4.22 -18.43 3.90
C GLY A 756 2.90 -17.66 4.11
N PRO A 757 2.38 -17.00 3.06
CA PRO A 757 1.07 -16.36 3.06
C PRO A 757 -0.06 -17.27 3.57
N GLY A 758 -0.94 -16.73 4.43
CA GLY A 758 -2.06 -17.47 5.02
C GLY A 758 -1.74 -18.22 6.32
N THR A 759 -0.50 -18.15 6.80
CA THR A 759 -0.12 -18.62 8.14
C THR A 759 -0.95 -17.92 9.22
N ARG A 760 -1.58 -18.69 10.12
CA ARG A 760 -2.28 -18.15 11.30
C ARG A 760 -1.27 -17.82 12.39
N ILE A 761 -1.44 -16.68 13.07
CA ILE A 761 -0.50 -16.23 14.11
C ILE A 761 -0.41 -17.26 15.25
N VAL A 762 -1.54 -17.83 15.65
CA VAL A 762 -1.58 -18.85 16.71
C VAL A 762 -0.77 -20.11 16.36
N ASP A 763 -0.80 -20.54 15.10
CA ASP A 763 -0.06 -21.70 14.63
C ASP A 763 1.46 -21.38 14.55
N ALA A 764 1.80 -20.18 14.06
CA ALA A 764 3.17 -19.71 14.02
C ALA A 764 3.79 -19.58 15.43
N ALA A 765 3.07 -18.99 16.38
CA ALA A 765 3.55 -18.83 17.76
C ALA A 765 3.85 -20.18 18.41
N LYS A 766 2.97 -21.17 18.22
CA LYS A 766 3.19 -22.53 18.71
C LYS A 766 4.43 -23.18 18.10
N GLN A 767 4.60 -23.07 16.79
CA GLN A 767 5.76 -23.65 16.10
C GLN A 767 7.07 -22.95 16.50
N VAL A 768 7.08 -21.62 16.57
CA VAL A 768 8.24 -20.83 17.02
C VAL A 768 8.65 -21.24 18.44
N LEU A 769 7.69 -21.35 19.37
CA LEU A 769 7.97 -21.76 20.74
C LEU A 769 8.60 -23.16 20.83
N SER A 770 8.24 -24.07 19.91
CA SER A 770 8.82 -25.43 19.87
C SER A 770 10.23 -25.49 19.28
N LEU A 771 10.68 -24.45 18.60
CA LEU A 771 12.03 -24.38 18.02
C LEU A 771 13.05 -23.81 19.00
N ILE A 772 12.61 -23.13 20.07
CA ILE A 772 13.50 -22.55 21.08
C ILE A 772 14.03 -23.68 21.97
N PRO A 773 15.35 -23.92 22.04
CA PRO A 773 15.92 -24.92 22.93
C PRO A 773 15.58 -24.61 24.38
N ARG A 774 15.21 -25.62 25.17
CA ARG A 774 14.91 -25.49 26.61
C ARG A 774 16.06 -26.01 27.46
N GLN A 775 16.27 -25.41 28.63
CA GLN A 775 17.29 -25.85 29.60
C GLN A 775 17.04 -27.28 30.11
N ASP A 776 15.79 -27.74 30.10
CA ASP A 776 15.39 -29.07 30.55
C ASP A 776 15.52 -30.17 29.47
N GLU A 777 15.90 -29.83 28.23
CA GLU A 777 16.16 -30.80 27.17
C GLU A 777 17.64 -31.22 27.19
N GLU A 778 17.95 -32.36 27.82
CA GLU A 778 19.27 -32.99 27.69
C GLU A 778 19.64 -33.13 26.20
N PRO A 779 20.90 -32.88 25.80
CA PRO A 779 21.31 -33.05 24.43
C PRO A 779 21.13 -34.53 24.06
N VAL A 780 20.17 -34.82 23.19
CA VAL A 780 20.05 -36.13 22.55
C VAL A 780 21.37 -36.36 21.80
N GLN A 781 22.24 -37.17 22.40
CA GLN A 781 23.42 -37.69 21.74
C GLN A 781 22.95 -38.44 20.49
N ASN A 782 23.13 -37.82 19.33
CA ASN A 782 23.08 -38.51 18.05
C ASN A 782 24.09 -39.67 18.12
N GLN A 783 23.58 -40.89 18.27
CA GLN A 783 24.37 -42.09 18.03
C GLN A 783 24.56 -42.21 16.51
N ALA A 784 25.82 -41.96 16.12
CA ALA A 784 26.58 -42.40 14.93
C ALA A 784 25.83 -42.70 13.63
#